data_AF-A0A1T5K3J7-F1
#
_entry.id   AF-A0A1T5K3J7-F1
#
_cell.length_a   1.000
_cell.length_b   1.000
_cell.length_c   1.000
_cell.angle_alpha   90.00
_cell.angle_beta   90.00
_cell.angle_gamma   90.00
#
_symmetry.space_group_name_H-M   'P 1'
#
loop_
_entity.id
_entity.type
_entity.pdbx_description
1 polymer ?
#
loop_
_entity_poly.entity_id
_entity_poly.type
_entity_poly.pdbx_seq_one_letter_code
_entity_poly.pdbx_strand_id
1 'polypeptide(L)'
;MRSRMQQALCAAVWVVLSVSHAHAANNDSSASTGSERVPVEAFAKGNALSNPRLSPDGKHVAVSADLGEGNHALLIYRVEGMKQTAVLRLPRYQLPTETMWVSNKRLVLGKGRKFGGREEPYALGEIIATDVDGKNQDYIFGQERSLRTSSLEPGFGFVAGGPHQPNGHFYMRRAGSTSRSQLYDVDAEMKTARLIADIPVKDLSFVIDDKGVPRYAYGTDDNDVYLLYQANAQGKEWLPLDAGKIGGKFVPFAFNADGTRVFAYYSESGGPSQVVTATPEGQQRTVLLQDGFSSVAAVEWRSLPYQPIAASLGAGKPRWTYFEPNARDATLHEAIGNAIPGKFIRYTGHSQDGNMSLLHAYSDRDPGTWYLLDRQRSTLEAILASREGIDEARMGERRPFRFKASDGLELEAILTVPAGVETPRNLPMVLLPHGGPHVWGDAWAYDNDAQFLASRGYLVLQVNYRGSLGRGERFETLGYRQWGKRVQQDLIDGVRWTIAQGQADPARICSYGASFGAYSAMMVVAREPGLFKCAAGLAGLYDLNMMYAKGDTRTYNYGLNYLNRTIGTDAGDLKANSPTGVASRIKVPVLIAHGEADQRTPFAQAKAMKTALESSGNAPEWMAVPKEGHGFYEDKNNIAFYRRLEAFLDRHIGAHAGQAGAAD
;
A
#
# COMPACT_ATOMS: atom_id res chain seq x y z
N MET A 1 27.06 -51.41 -27.75
CA MET A 1 27.50 -49.98 -27.81
C MET A 1 26.28 -49.11 -28.01
N ARG A 2 26.11 -48.06 -27.20
CA ARG A 2 24.89 -47.25 -26.95
C ARG A 2 23.96 -47.80 -25.86
N SER A 3 24.41 -47.68 -24.62
CA SER A 3 23.59 -47.53 -23.41
C SER A 3 24.57 -47.42 -22.23
N ARG A 4 24.62 -46.22 -21.62
CA ARG A 4 25.39 -45.77 -20.41
C ARG A 4 26.11 -44.45 -20.68
N MET A 5 25.35 -43.36 -20.82
CA MET A 5 25.79 -41.99 -20.57
C MET A 5 24.57 -41.07 -20.58
N GLN A 6 23.73 -41.17 -19.55
CA GLN A 6 22.66 -40.20 -19.25
C GLN A 6 22.17 -40.40 -17.81
N GLN A 7 23.08 -40.28 -16.86
CA GLN A 7 22.79 -40.04 -15.44
C GLN A 7 23.86 -39.08 -14.94
N ALA A 8 23.61 -37.79 -15.06
CA ALA A 8 24.40 -36.74 -14.45
C ALA A 8 23.43 -35.72 -13.83
N LEU A 9 23.30 -35.82 -12.50
CA LEU A 9 22.86 -34.84 -11.51
C LEU A 9 21.69 -33.90 -11.87
N CYS A 10 20.47 -34.34 -11.57
CA CYS A 10 19.45 -33.47 -10.98
C CYS A 10 19.32 -33.84 -9.50
N ALA A 11 20.10 -33.20 -8.63
CA ALA A 11 19.87 -33.28 -7.20
C ALA A 11 18.69 -32.35 -6.88
N ALA A 12 17.49 -32.90 -6.75
CA ALA A 12 16.39 -32.22 -6.07
C ALA A 12 16.81 -32.05 -4.61
N VAL A 13 17.25 -30.85 -4.24
CA VAL A 13 17.53 -30.50 -2.84
C VAL A 13 16.19 -30.45 -2.12
N TRP A 14 15.83 -31.52 -1.42
CA TRP A 14 14.79 -31.48 -0.42
C TRP A 14 15.32 -30.67 0.77
N VAL A 15 15.09 -29.36 0.76
CA VAL A 15 15.32 -28.53 1.95
C VAL A 15 14.20 -28.85 2.93
N VAL A 16 14.52 -29.62 3.97
CA VAL A 16 13.64 -29.80 5.13
C VAL A 16 13.76 -28.53 5.96
N LEU A 17 12.85 -27.57 5.76
CA LEU A 17 12.74 -26.37 6.59
C LEU A 17 12.03 -26.72 7.89
N SER A 18 12.70 -26.54 9.03
CA SER A 18 12.03 -26.56 10.32
C SER A 18 11.41 -25.18 10.56
N VAL A 19 10.09 -25.09 10.52
CA VAL A 19 9.34 -23.89 10.87
C VAL A 19 9.07 -23.91 12.38
N SER A 20 9.74 -23.03 13.12
CA SER A 20 9.44 -22.85 14.54
C SER A 20 8.56 -21.63 14.73
N HIS A 21 7.42 -21.83 15.38
CA HIS A 21 6.58 -20.74 15.85
C HIS A 21 7.22 -20.17 17.11
N ALA A 22 7.45 -18.86 17.17
CA ALA A 22 7.83 -18.22 18.44
C ALA A 22 6.77 -18.57 19.49
N HIS A 23 7.20 -18.77 20.74
CA HIS A 23 6.31 -18.97 21.88
C HIS A 23 5.44 -17.72 22.05
N ALA A 24 4.33 -17.66 21.32
CA ALA A 24 3.15 -16.97 21.79
C ALA A 24 2.82 -17.63 23.13
N ALA A 25 2.68 -16.81 24.17
CA ALA A 25 2.25 -17.29 25.48
C ALA A 25 1.08 -18.26 25.29
N ASN A 26 1.20 -19.45 25.89
CA ASN A 26 0.17 -20.49 25.90
C ASN A 26 -1.22 -19.86 26.08
N ASN A 27 -1.98 -19.76 25.00
CA ASN A 27 -3.42 -19.84 25.09
C ASN A 27 -3.73 -21.32 25.00
N ASP A 28 -4.17 -21.88 26.13
CA ASP A 28 -4.72 -23.22 26.22
C ASP A 28 -5.65 -23.45 25.03
N SER A 29 -5.28 -24.41 24.19
CA SER A 29 -6.12 -24.98 23.15
C SER A 29 -7.17 -25.87 23.81
N SER A 30 -8.05 -25.25 24.59
CA SER A 30 -9.39 -25.77 24.76
C SER A 30 -10.18 -25.30 23.54
N ALA A 31 -10.70 -26.26 22.77
CA ALA A 31 -11.70 -25.99 21.76
C ALA A 31 -12.93 -25.40 22.49
N SER A 32 -12.97 -24.08 22.62
CA SER A 32 -14.16 -23.38 23.10
C SER A 32 -15.17 -23.35 21.96
N THR A 33 -16.12 -24.27 22.03
CA THR A 33 -17.42 -24.08 21.41
C THR A 33 -18.06 -22.82 22.03
N GLY A 34 -17.92 -21.66 21.38
CA GLY A 34 -18.51 -20.42 21.87
C GLY A 34 -18.26 -19.18 21.00
N SER A 35 -19.21 -18.89 20.10
CA SER A 35 -20.02 -17.65 20.02
C SER A 35 -19.43 -16.23 20.19
N GLU A 36 -18.20 -16.00 20.66
CA GLU A 36 -17.75 -14.63 20.93
C GLU A 36 -17.27 -13.95 19.63
N ARG A 37 -17.63 -12.69 19.40
CA ARG A 37 -17.18 -11.91 18.22
C ARG A 37 -15.73 -11.47 18.38
N VAL A 38 -15.01 -11.24 17.29
CA VAL A 38 -13.64 -10.72 17.37
C VAL A 38 -13.71 -9.29 17.92
N PRO A 39 -13.02 -8.92 19.01
CA PRO A 39 -13.16 -7.60 19.63
C PRO A 39 -12.86 -6.46 18.65
N VAL A 40 -13.53 -5.32 18.83
CA VAL A 40 -13.32 -4.13 17.99
C VAL A 40 -11.86 -3.66 18.06
N GLU A 41 -11.24 -3.79 19.23
CA GLU A 41 -9.85 -3.44 19.51
C GLU A 41 -8.87 -4.15 18.58
N ALA A 42 -9.18 -5.40 18.21
CA ALA A 42 -8.35 -6.18 17.28
C ALA A 42 -8.31 -5.53 15.89
N PHE A 43 -9.30 -4.74 15.48
CA PHE A 43 -9.35 -4.00 14.21
C PHE A 43 -9.03 -2.50 14.36
N ALA A 44 -9.23 -1.94 15.55
CA ALA A 44 -9.11 -0.51 15.79
C ALA A 44 -7.70 -0.06 16.18
N LYS A 45 -6.93 -0.91 16.86
CA LYS A 45 -5.59 -0.53 17.34
C LYS A 45 -4.57 -0.44 16.21
N GLY A 46 -3.64 0.50 16.29
CA GLY A 46 -2.49 0.55 15.39
C GLY A 46 -1.57 -0.66 15.53
N ASN A 47 -0.74 -0.91 14.51
CA ASN A 47 0.33 -1.90 14.62
C ASN A 47 1.46 -1.30 15.47
N ALA A 48 1.72 -1.88 16.64
CA ALA A 48 2.75 -1.36 17.54
C ALA A 48 4.16 -1.44 16.94
N LEU A 49 4.41 -2.43 16.07
CA LEU A 49 5.68 -2.67 15.43
C LEU A 49 5.49 -2.88 13.93
N SER A 50 6.42 -2.38 13.11
CA SER A 50 6.32 -2.45 11.65
C SER A 50 7.69 -2.30 10.97
N ASN A 51 7.72 -2.58 9.67
CA ASN A 51 8.85 -2.31 8.78
C ASN A 51 10.22 -2.83 9.27
N PRO A 52 10.35 -4.12 9.65
CA PRO A 52 11.64 -4.67 10.05
C PRO A 52 12.67 -4.60 8.90
N ARG A 53 13.92 -4.23 9.23
CA ARG A 53 15.06 -4.11 8.31
C ARG A 53 16.27 -4.87 8.86
N LEU A 54 16.71 -5.89 8.12
CA LEU A 54 17.87 -6.72 8.45
C LEU A 54 19.19 -5.99 8.17
N SER A 55 20.17 -6.11 9.08
CA SER A 55 21.51 -5.57 8.91
C SER A 55 22.32 -6.32 7.85
N PRO A 56 23.37 -5.72 7.25
CA PRO A 56 24.13 -6.37 6.18
C PRO A 56 24.81 -7.67 6.63
N ASP A 57 25.28 -7.74 7.88
CA ASP A 57 25.84 -8.98 8.46
C ASP A 57 24.78 -9.97 8.97
N GLY A 58 23.48 -9.64 8.87
CA GLY A 58 22.39 -10.48 9.34
C GLY A 58 22.28 -10.62 10.87
N LYS A 59 23.02 -9.83 11.65
CA LYS A 59 23.07 -9.96 13.12
C LYS A 59 22.07 -9.07 13.86
N HIS A 60 21.51 -8.06 13.20
CA HIS A 60 20.57 -7.12 13.80
C HIS A 60 19.35 -6.88 12.90
N VAL A 61 18.23 -6.55 13.53
CA VAL A 61 17.01 -6.09 12.86
C VAL A 61 16.58 -4.78 13.49
N ALA A 62 16.41 -3.75 12.67
CA ALA A 62 15.78 -2.49 13.07
C ALA A 62 14.27 -2.56 12.80
N VAL A 63 13.45 -2.12 13.74
CA VAL A 63 11.98 -2.21 13.69
C VAL A 63 11.38 -0.86 14.08
N SER A 64 10.47 -0.35 13.26
CA SER A 64 9.72 0.86 13.58
C SER A 64 8.66 0.56 14.64
N ALA A 65 8.55 1.41 15.66
CA ALA A 65 7.58 1.26 16.73
C ALA A 65 6.65 2.47 16.85
N ASP A 66 5.36 2.20 17.00
CA ASP A 66 4.35 3.14 17.47
C ASP A 66 4.10 2.86 18.95
N LEU A 67 4.51 3.79 19.80
CA LEU A 67 4.40 3.71 21.25
C LEU A 67 3.14 4.42 21.76
N GLY A 68 2.25 4.87 20.86
CA GLY A 68 1.00 5.55 21.17
C GLY A 68 1.15 7.05 21.47
N GLU A 69 0.03 7.77 21.40
CA GLU A 69 -0.10 9.22 21.72
C GLU A 69 0.85 10.15 20.94
N GLY A 70 1.28 9.73 19.76
CA GLY A 70 2.23 10.46 18.93
C GLY A 70 3.69 10.03 19.15
N ASN A 71 3.98 9.07 20.01
CA ASN A 71 5.35 8.67 20.30
C ASN A 71 5.77 7.53 19.36
N HIS A 72 6.86 7.74 18.61
CA HIS A 72 7.44 6.70 17.79
C HIS A 72 8.91 6.49 18.12
N ALA A 73 9.39 5.30 17.79
CA ALA A 73 10.80 4.95 17.95
C ALA A 73 11.27 4.02 16.82
N LEU A 74 12.59 3.91 16.70
CA LEU A 74 13.23 2.79 16.03
C LEU A 74 13.86 1.89 17.09
N LEU A 75 13.40 0.64 17.16
CA LEU A 75 13.94 -0.40 18.04
C LEU A 75 14.97 -1.20 17.28
N ILE A 76 16.07 -1.57 17.93
CA ILE A 76 17.09 -2.44 17.33
C ILE A 76 17.19 -3.70 18.17
N TYR A 77 17.11 -4.84 17.50
CA TYR A 77 17.23 -6.17 18.08
C TYR A 77 18.47 -6.86 17.55
N ARG A 78 19.19 -7.57 18.42
CA ARG A 78 20.11 -8.62 18.00
C ARG A 78 19.30 -9.84 17.60
N VAL A 79 19.58 -10.38 16.42
CA VAL A 79 18.91 -11.57 15.86
C VAL A 79 19.02 -12.76 16.82
N GLU A 80 20.21 -13.00 17.36
CA GLU A 80 20.42 -14.04 18.37
C GLU A 80 19.58 -13.74 19.62
N GLY A 81 18.56 -14.57 19.84
CA GLY A 81 17.62 -14.46 20.96
C GLY A 81 16.66 -13.28 20.89
N MET A 82 16.58 -12.57 19.76
CA MET A 82 15.73 -11.38 19.57
C MET A 82 15.83 -10.36 20.72
N LYS A 83 17.04 -10.16 21.24
CA LYS A 83 17.29 -9.25 22.37
C LYS A 83 17.31 -7.81 21.88
N GLN A 84 16.44 -6.95 22.40
CA GLN A 84 16.50 -5.52 22.15
C GLN A 84 17.82 -4.93 22.66
N THR A 85 18.59 -4.30 21.77
CA THR A 85 19.90 -3.69 22.07
C THR A 85 19.85 -2.17 22.13
N ALA A 86 18.91 -1.52 21.42
CA ALA A 86 18.79 -0.06 21.41
C ALA A 86 17.36 0.42 21.16
N VAL A 87 17.09 1.67 21.55
CA VAL A 87 15.85 2.41 21.28
C VAL A 87 16.21 3.83 20.89
N LEU A 88 15.88 4.22 19.66
CA LEU A 88 15.96 5.59 19.19
C LEU A 88 14.56 6.21 19.24
N ARG A 89 14.29 7.04 20.25
CA ARG A 89 13.02 7.78 20.34
C ARG A 89 13.05 9.00 19.42
N LEU A 90 11.96 9.21 18.70
CA LEU A 90 11.79 10.39 17.85
C LEU A 90 10.97 11.47 18.56
N PRO A 91 11.08 12.73 18.12
CA PRO A 91 10.18 13.78 18.58
C PRO A 91 8.71 13.39 18.36
N ARG A 92 7.83 13.93 19.20
CA ARG A 92 6.40 13.61 19.14
C ARG A 92 5.82 13.89 17.75
N TYR A 93 4.99 12.96 17.28
CA TYR A 93 4.37 12.83 15.96
C TYR A 93 5.34 12.58 14.80
N GLN A 94 6.64 12.42 15.07
CA GLN A 94 7.61 12.06 14.04
C GLN A 94 7.90 10.57 14.08
N LEU A 95 8.02 9.95 12.91
CA LEU A 95 8.23 8.52 12.74
C LEU A 95 9.28 8.23 11.67
N PRO A 96 9.90 7.03 11.67
CA PRO A 96 10.74 6.59 10.57
C PRO A 96 9.91 6.35 9.31
N THR A 97 10.22 7.06 8.23
CA THR A 97 9.63 6.79 6.89
C THR A 97 10.54 5.93 6.03
N GLU A 98 11.85 6.11 6.18
CA GLU A 98 12.88 5.34 5.48
C GLU A 98 13.92 4.89 6.50
N THR A 99 14.35 3.64 6.43
CA THR A 99 15.41 3.10 7.30
C THR A 99 16.29 2.20 6.47
N MET A 100 17.59 2.49 6.48
CA MET A 100 18.59 1.76 5.71
C MET A 100 19.85 1.58 6.54
N TRP A 101 20.36 0.34 6.59
CA TRP A 101 21.69 0.08 7.09
C TRP A 101 22.73 0.49 6.03
N VAL A 102 23.67 1.34 6.42
CA VAL A 102 24.78 1.78 5.55
C VAL A 102 26.08 1.04 5.87
N SER A 103 26.14 0.38 7.03
CA SER A 103 27.18 -0.58 7.41
C SER A 103 26.63 -1.55 8.46
N ASN A 104 27.45 -2.50 8.94
CA ASN A 104 27.08 -3.37 10.06
C ASN A 104 26.90 -2.63 11.39
N LYS A 105 27.44 -1.40 11.47
CA LYS A 105 27.43 -0.58 12.67
C LYS A 105 26.42 0.57 12.57
N ARG A 106 26.17 1.11 11.37
CA ARG A 106 25.49 2.41 11.21
C ARG A 106 24.31 2.31 10.27
N LEU A 107 23.26 3.05 10.61
CA LEU A 107 22.02 3.14 9.84
C LEU A 107 21.57 4.59 9.69
N VAL A 108 20.89 4.87 8.58
CA VAL A 108 20.27 6.15 8.27
C VAL A 108 18.76 6.04 8.29
N LEU A 109 18.13 7.15 8.62
CA LEU A 109 16.72 7.28 8.92
C LEU A 109 16.19 8.54 8.23
N GLY A 110 15.24 8.39 7.32
CA GLY A 110 14.40 9.48 6.85
C GLY A 110 13.25 9.71 7.85
N LYS A 111 13.07 10.96 8.29
CA LYS A 111 12.01 11.32 9.23
C LYS A 111 10.76 11.77 8.47
N GLY A 112 9.60 11.34 8.95
CA GLY A 112 8.32 11.87 8.52
C GLY A 112 7.42 12.15 9.71
N ARG A 113 6.20 12.59 9.42
CA ARG A 113 5.15 12.83 10.41
C ARG A 113 3.81 12.34 9.86
N LYS A 114 2.95 11.84 10.75
CA LYS A 114 1.62 11.32 10.43
C LYS A 114 0.59 12.09 11.23
N PHE A 115 -0.42 12.67 10.58
CA PHE A 115 -1.46 13.46 11.25
C PHE A 115 -2.78 12.68 11.37
N GLY A 116 -3.15 11.85 10.39
CA GLY A 116 -4.33 10.98 10.44
C GLY A 116 -3.99 9.49 10.30
N GLY A 117 -4.82 8.62 10.86
CA GLY A 117 -4.63 7.17 10.81
C GLY A 117 -4.62 6.58 9.39
N ARG A 118 -5.36 7.20 8.46
CA ARG A 118 -5.50 6.78 7.06
C ARG A 118 -4.65 7.59 6.08
N GLU A 119 -3.79 8.48 6.58
CA GLU A 119 -2.81 9.19 5.77
C GLU A 119 -1.52 8.40 5.66
N GLU A 120 -0.89 8.48 4.50
CA GLU A 120 0.53 8.18 4.42
C GLU A 120 1.31 9.22 5.22
N PRO A 121 2.33 8.80 5.98
CA PRO A 121 3.25 9.75 6.61
C PRO A 121 3.85 10.69 5.55
N TYR A 122 3.80 12.00 5.79
CA TYR A 122 4.53 12.93 4.95
C TYR A 122 5.98 12.99 5.42
N ALA A 123 6.92 12.87 4.49
CA ALA A 123 8.33 13.08 4.79
C ALA A 123 8.56 14.50 5.32
N LEU A 124 9.55 14.68 6.19
CA LEU A 124 10.02 16.01 6.63
C LEU A 124 11.22 16.49 5.81
N GLY A 125 11.76 15.62 4.96
CA GLY A 125 12.99 15.88 4.22
C GLY A 125 14.25 15.83 5.08
N GLU A 126 14.10 15.39 6.34
CA GLU A 126 15.17 15.30 7.32
C GLU A 126 15.71 13.87 7.36
N ILE A 127 17.03 13.74 7.32
CA ILE A 127 17.75 12.48 7.42
C ILE A 127 18.67 12.55 8.63
N ILE A 128 18.60 11.55 9.49
CA ILE A 128 19.52 11.37 10.61
C ILE A 128 20.22 10.01 10.52
N ALA A 129 21.33 9.85 11.22
CA ALA A 129 22.06 8.59 11.35
C ALA A 129 22.25 8.24 12.82
N THR A 130 22.37 6.94 13.11
CA THR A 130 22.71 6.42 14.43
C THR A 130 23.51 5.13 14.28
N ASP A 131 24.31 4.80 15.29
CA ASP A 131 24.93 3.49 15.39
C ASP A 131 23.92 2.45 15.93
N VAL A 132 24.25 1.17 15.74
CA VAL A 132 23.45 -0.01 16.10
C VAL A 132 23.11 -0.09 17.59
N ASP A 133 23.89 0.56 18.45
CA ASP A 133 23.67 0.65 19.90
C ASP A 133 22.89 1.92 20.31
N GLY A 134 22.39 2.69 19.33
CA GLY A 134 21.65 3.94 19.52
C GLY A 134 22.52 5.14 19.86
N LYS A 135 23.85 4.99 19.87
CA LYS A 135 24.79 6.09 20.11
C LYS A 135 25.17 6.80 18.80
N ASN A 136 26.02 7.82 18.92
CA ASN A 136 26.57 8.62 17.81
C ASN A 136 25.49 9.06 16.82
N GLN A 137 24.44 9.66 17.38
CA GLN A 137 23.33 10.20 16.61
C GLN A 137 23.75 11.49 15.93
N ASP A 138 23.58 11.53 14.62
CA ASP A 138 23.96 12.65 13.80
C ASP A 138 22.76 13.11 12.97
N TYR A 139 22.50 14.41 12.98
CA TYR A 139 21.66 14.98 11.94
C TYR A 139 22.48 15.04 10.65
N ILE A 140 21.98 14.42 9.57
CA ILE A 140 22.70 14.31 8.28
C ILE A 140 22.28 15.39 7.32
N PHE A 141 20.98 15.59 7.07
CA PHE A 141 20.48 16.59 6.13
C PHE A 141 19.04 17.00 6.45
N GLY A 142 18.62 18.21 6.06
CA GLY A 142 17.21 18.66 6.13
C GLY A 142 17.11 20.18 6.23
N GLN A 143 16.21 20.69 7.08
CA GLN A 143 15.99 22.13 7.30
C GLN A 143 17.13 22.82 8.05
N GLU A 144 17.81 22.10 8.94
CA GLU A 144 19.00 22.59 9.61
C GLU A 144 20.28 22.29 8.80
N ARG A 145 21.29 23.17 8.91
CA ARG A 145 22.62 22.93 8.34
C ARG A 145 23.35 21.89 9.17
N SER A 146 23.81 20.82 8.52
CA SER A 146 24.38 19.67 9.24
C SER A 146 25.57 18.99 8.57
N LEU A 147 25.67 19.08 7.24
CA LEU A 147 26.82 18.55 6.50
C LEU A 147 28.02 19.49 6.64
N ARG A 148 29.20 18.91 6.80
CA ARG A 148 30.46 19.67 6.95
C ARG A 148 30.89 20.37 5.67
N THR A 149 30.33 19.97 4.53
CA THR A 149 30.52 20.62 3.24
C THR A 149 29.70 21.91 3.19
N SER A 150 30.36 23.07 3.24
CA SER A 150 29.78 24.40 3.40
C SER A 150 28.86 24.91 2.27
N SER A 151 28.71 24.16 1.17
CA SER A 151 27.98 24.59 -0.03
C SER A 151 26.59 23.95 -0.21
N LEU A 152 26.22 22.93 0.57
CA LEU A 152 24.92 22.30 0.41
C LEU A 152 23.87 23.03 1.26
N GLU A 153 23.01 23.79 0.59
CA GLU A 153 21.92 24.50 1.26
C GLU A 153 20.90 23.53 1.88
N PRO A 154 20.27 23.90 3.00
CA PRO A 154 19.15 23.17 3.57
C PRO A 154 18.06 22.85 2.53
N GLY A 155 17.28 21.82 2.80
CA GLY A 155 16.18 21.44 1.93
C GLY A 155 15.61 20.09 2.29
N PHE A 156 15.04 19.44 1.27
CA PHE A 156 14.31 18.19 1.45
C PHE A 156 15.08 17.02 0.83
N GLY A 157 15.53 16.09 1.67
CA GLY A 157 16.26 14.90 1.27
C GLY A 157 15.45 13.61 1.43
N PHE A 158 15.70 12.65 0.55
CA PHE A 158 15.18 11.29 0.60
C PHE A 158 16.33 10.29 0.46
N VAL A 159 16.26 9.16 1.17
CA VAL A 159 17.17 8.04 0.99
C VAL A 159 16.79 7.31 -0.30
N ALA A 160 17.68 7.35 -1.29
CA ALA A 160 17.49 6.79 -2.63
C ALA A 160 18.20 5.43 -2.80
N GLY A 161 18.50 4.75 -1.70
CA GLY A 161 19.27 3.51 -1.65
C GLY A 161 20.73 3.75 -1.25
N GLY A 162 21.61 2.82 -1.57
CA GLY A 162 23.04 2.91 -1.27
C GLY A 162 23.86 1.92 -2.07
N PRO A 163 25.19 1.92 -1.88
CA PRO A 163 26.08 1.05 -2.62
C PRO A 163 25.74 -0.42 -2.39
N HIS A 164 25.92 -1.24 -3.43
CA HIS A 164 25.69 -2.69 -3.39
C HIS A 164 26.46 -3.37 -2.24
N GLN A 165 27.67 -2.90 -1.95
CA GLN A 165 28.46 -3.29 -0.78
C GLN A 165 28.37 -2.15 0.25
N PRO A 166 27.64 -2.33 1.36
CA PRO A 166 27.52 -1.29 2.39
C PRO A 166 28.89 -0.89 2.93
N ASN A 167 29.24 0.37 2.77
CA ASN A 167 30.56 0.93 3.07
C ASN A 167 30.49 2.22 3.90
N GLY A 168 29.37 2.45 4.60
CA GLY A 168 29.09 3.68 5.35
C GLY A 168 28.39 4.76 4.53
N HIS A 169 28.27 4.58 3.21
CA HIS A 169 27.62 5.55 2.32
C HIS A 169 26.16 5.19 2.01
N PHE A 170 25.39 6.21 1.61
CA PHE A 170 24.07 6.07 1.00
C PHE A 170 23.86 7.11 -0.09
N TYR A 171 22.88 6.87 -0.95
CA TYR A 171 22.48 7.84 -1.97
C TYR A 171 21.33 8.71 -1.44
N MET A 172 21.51 10.02 -1.49
CA MET A 172 20.51 10.99 -1.06
C MET A 172 19.99 11.76 -2.27
N ARG A 173 18.68 11.67 -2.51
CA ARG A 173 17.99 12.48 -3.51
C ARG A 173 17.49 13.76 -2.87
N ARG A 174 17.77 14.91 -3.49
CA ARG A 174 17.18 16.20 -3.10
C ARG A 174 16.00 16.51 -4.02
N ALA A 175 14.85 16.81 -3.42
CA ALA A 175 13.60 17.11 -4.14
C ALA A 175 12.81 18.22 -3.43
N GLY A 176 11.74 18.72 -4.04
CA GLY A 176 10.74 19.65 -3.49
C GLY A 176 11.20 21.08 -3.17
N SER A 177 12.48 21.27 -2.90
CA SER A 177 13.12 22.53 -2.51
C SER A 177 13.96 23.15 -3.62
N THR A 178 14.00 22.50 -4.79
CA THR A 178 14.87 22.83 -5.92
C THR A 178 14.09 22.72 -7.23
N SER A 179 14.45 23.54 -8.23
CA SER A 179 13.96 23.37 -9.61
C SER A 179 14.66 22.23 -10.38
N ARG A 180 15.47 21.45 -9.66
CA ARG A 180 16.41 20.45 -10.19
C ARG A 180 16.31 19.18 -9.38
N SER A 181 16.65 18.05 -9.99
CA SER A 181 16.76 16.77 -9.33
C SER A 181 18.23 16.47 -9.14
N GLN A 182 18.66 16.40 -7.89
CA GLN A 182 20.05 16.16 -7.53
C GLN A 182 20.17 14.86 -6.76
N LEU A 183 21.22 14.10 -7.07
CA LEU A 183 21.57 12.87 -6.36
C LEU A 183 22.97 13.03 -5.77
N TYR A 184 23.11 12.74 -4.49
CA TYR A 184 24.36 12.80 -3.75
C TYR A 184 24.76 11.42 -3.25
N ASP A 185 26.04 11.12 -3.30
CA ASP A 185 26.69 10.05 -2.54
C ASP A 185 27.14 10.64 -1.20
N VAL A 186 26.57 10.16 -0.10
CA VAL A 186 26.72 10.74 1.24
C VAL A 186 27.42 9.74 2.16
N ASP A 187 28.51 10.17 2.79
CA ASP A 187 29.18 9.45 3.86
C ASP A 187 28.47 9.74 5.19
N ALA A 188 27.83 8.72 5.77
CA ALA A 188 27.05 8.87 6.98
C ALA A 188 27.88 9.07 8.25
N GLU A 189 29.18 8.75 8.23
CA GLU A 189 30.10 8.95 9.36
C GLU A 189 30.79 10.31 9.28
N MET A 190 31.35 10.63 8.12
CA MET A 190 32.09 11.88 7.90
C MET A 190 31.17 13.08 7.66
N LYS A 191 29.89 12.85 7.36
CA LYS A 191 28.88 13.88 7.05
C LYS A 191 29.31 14.77 5.89
N THR A 192 29.80 14.12 4.84
CA THR A 192 30.20 14.72 3.58
C THR A 192 29.28 14.21 2.47
N ALA A 193 29.03 15.05 1.47
CA ALA A 193 28.18 14.70 0.34
C ALA A 193 28.87 15.07 -0.98
N ARG A 194 28.85 14.16 -1.94
CA ARG A 194 29.39 14.34 -3.29
C ARG A 194 28.25 14.26 -4.30
N LEU A 195 28.07 15.31 -5.09
CA LEU A 195 27.07 15.33 -6.17
C LEU A 195 27.46 14.30 -7.25
N ILE A 196 26.52 13.42 -7.61
CA ILE A 196 26.71 12.36 -8.61
C ILE A 196 25.72 12.43 -9.77
N ALA A 197 24.60 13.13 -9.63
CA ALA A 197 23.72 13.50 -10.75
C ALA A 197 23.02 14.83 -10.49
N ASP A 198 22.79 15.60 -11.55
CA ASP A 198 22.08 16.87 -11.51
C ASP A 198 21.33 17.10 -12.82
N ILE A 199 20.00 17.12 -12.75
CA ILE A 199 19.10 17.26 -13.89
C ILE A 199 18.29 18.55 -13.72
N PRO A 200 18.17 19.41 -14.76
CA PRO A 200 17.42 20.68 -14.71
C PRO A 200 15.89 20.49 -14.72
N VAL A 201 15.40 19.45 -14.04
CA VAL A 201 13.99 19.09 -13.87
C VAL A 201 13.80 18.70 -12.42
N LYS A 202 12.78 19.22 -11.75
CA LYS A 202 12.51 18.91 -10.34
C LYS A 202 11.92 17.52 -10.15
N ASP A 203 12.06 17.00 -8.94
CA ASP A 203 11.32 15.84 -8.40
C ASP A 203 11.45 14.48 -9.11
N LEU A 204 12.45 14.30 -9.98
CA LEU A 204 12.77 13.00 -10.56
C LEU A 204 13.38 12.05 -9.51
N SER A 205 13.02 10.77 -9.59
CA SER A 205 13.67 9.65 -8.91
C SER A 205 14.78 9.08 -9.79
N PHE A 206 15.76 8.39 -9.20
CA PHE A 206 16.93 7.86 -9.92
C PHE A 206 16.98 6.34 -9.87
N VAL A 207 17.46 5.72 -10.96
CA VAL A 207 17.85 4.31 -10.99
C VAL A 207 19.37 4.24 -11.11
N ILE A 208 19.97 3.53 -10.16
CA ILE A 208 21.42 3.43 -9.98
C ILE A 208 21.81 2.00 -10.32
N ASP A 209 22.86 1.82 -11.11
CA ASP A 209 23.37 0.48 -11.44
C ASP A 209 24.23 -0.10 -10.30
N ASP A 210 24.59 -1.37 -10.41
CA ASP A 210 25.36 -2.10 -9.40
C ASP A 210 26.77 -1.50 -9.13
N LYS A 211 27.24 -0.60 -9.99
CA LYS A 211 28.52 0.12 -9.81
C LYS A 211 28.35 1.47 -9.12
N GLY A 212 27.12 1.81 -8.70
CA GLY A 212 26.81 3.09 -8.07
C GLY A 212 26.72 4.25 -9.06
N VAL A 213 26.56 3.97 -10.36
CA VAL A 213 26.41 5.00 -11.38
C VAL A 213 24.90 5.23 -11.62
N PRO A 214 24.38 6.45 -11.47
CA PRO A 214 23.00 6.75 -11.82
C PRO A 214 22.85 6.71 -13.35
N ARG A 215 21.90 5.92 -13.85
CA ARG A 215 21.72 5.65 -15.29
C ARG A 215 20.38 6.12 -15.84
N TYR A 216 19.34 6.15 -15.00
CA TYR A 216 18.03 6.71 -15.35
C TYR A 216 17.54 7.67 -14.29
N ALA A 217 16.67 8.58 -14.71
CA ALA A 217 15.84 9.37 -13.83
C ALA A 217 14.43 9.48 -14.39
N TYR A 218 13.41 9.38 -13.54
CA TYR A 218 12.01 9.40 -13.97
C TYR A 218 11.12 10.11 -12.96
N GLY A 219 9.98 10.62 -13.41
CA GLY A 219 9.03 11.34 -12.56
C GLY A 219 7.86 11.89 -13.39
N THR A 220 7.15 12.86 -12.85
CA THR A 220 6.09 13.60 -13.55
C THR A 220 6.38 15.10 -13.49
N ASP A 221 6.05 15.82 -14.55
CA ASP A 221 6.18 17.28 -14.58
C ASP A 221 4.98 17.99 -13.90
N ASP A 222 4.97 19.32 -13.91
CA ASP A 222 3.86 20.12 -13.37
C ASP A 222 2.54 19.96 -14.14
N ASN A 223 2.58 19.41 -15.36
CA ASN A 223 1.42 19.08 -16.17
C ASN A 223 0.96 17.63 -15.98
N ASP A 224 1.54 16.91 -15.02
CA ASP A 224 1.26 15.50 -14.73
C ASP A 224 1.64 14.56 -15.90
N VAL A 225 2.67 14.94 -16.66
CA VAL A 225 3.21 14.15 -17.77
C VAL A 225 4.42 13.36 -17.29
N TYR A 226 4.43 12.06 -17.59
CA TYR A 226 5.56 11.19 -17.26
C TYR A 226 6.83 11.58 -18.01
N LEU A 227 7.93 11.70 -17.28
CA LEU A 227 9.26 12.01 -17.77
C LEU A 227 10.21 10.84 -17.55
N LEU A 228 11.06 10.57 -18.53
CA LEU A 228 12.15 9.61 -18.45
C LEU A 228 13.42 10.25 -19.04
N TYR A 229 14.50 10.20 -18.28
CA TYR A 229 15.83 10.64 -18.67
C TYR A 229 16.82 9.50 -18.53
N GLN A 230 17.80 9.47 -19.42
CA GLN A 230 18.88 8.49 -19.42
C GLN A 230 20.23 9.20 -19.45
N ALA A 231 21.18 8.68 -18.69
CA ALA A 231 22.59 9.09 -18.74
C ALA A 231 23.42 8.10 -19.57
N ASN A 232 24.58 8.56 -20.03
CA ASN A 232 25.59 7.69 -20.62
C ASN A 232 26.16 6.70 -19.59
N ALA A 233 27.04 5.79 -20.02
CA ALA A 233 27.60 4.74 -19.16
C ALA A 233 28.41 5.27 -17.96
N GLN A 234 28.81 6.55 -17.98
CA GLN A 234 29.53 7.23 -16.90
C GLN A 234 28.60 8.04 -15.98
N GLY A 235 27.28 7.98 -16.18
CA GLY A 235 26.30 8.75 -15.39
C GLY A 235 26.27 10.24 -15.73
N LYS A 236 26.75 10.62 -16.93
CA LYS A 236 26.79 11.99 -17.44
C LYS A 236 25.83 12.15 -18.62
N GLU A 237 25.68 13.39 -19.09
CA GLU A 237 24.93 13.72 -20.32
C GLU A 237 23.48 13.21 -20.29
N TRP A 238 22.71 13.72 -19.33
CA TRP A 238 21.30 13.36 -19.16
C TRP A 238 20.44 13.85 -20.32
N LEU A 239 19.88 12.92 -21.08
CA LEU A 239 18.98 13.21 -22.21
C LEU A 239 17.58 12.65 -21.96
N PRO A 240 16.52 13.36 -22.34
CA PRO A 240 15.16 12.84 -22.26
C PRO A 240 14.99 11.68 -23.25
N LEU A 241 14.33 10.61 -22.79
CA LEU A 241 13.89 9.51 -23.63
C LEU A 241 12.45 9.73 -24.06
N ASP A 242 12.27 9.92 -25.36
CA ASP A 242 10.97 10.16 -25.98
C ASP A 242 10.09 8.89 -25.89
N ALA A 243 8.93 9.03 -25.25
CA ALA A 243 7.94 7.96 -25.11
C ALA A 243 7.47 7.40 -26.47
N GLY A 244 7.45 8.23 -27.53
CA GLY A 244 7.14 7.79 -28.89
C GLY A 244 8.21 6.87 -29.48
N LYS A 245 9.50 7.09 -29.15
CA LYS A 245 10.60 6.19 -29.54
C LYS A 245 10.62 4.91 -28.72
N ILE A 246 10.24 5.00 -27.45
CA ILE A 246 10.10 3.84 -26.56
C ILE A 246 8.85 3.03 -26.91
N GLY A 247 7.84 3.63 -27.52
CA GLY A 247 6.57 2.97 -27.87
C GLY A 247 5.67 2.73 -26.65
N GLY A 248 5.77 3.53 -25.59
CA GLY A 248 4.96 3.39 -24.38
C GLY A 248 5.62 3.95 -23.12
N LYS A 249 4.99 3.75 -21.97
CA LYS A 249 5.54 4.17 -20.67
C LYS A 249 6.51 3.13 -20.16
N PHE A 250 7.77 3.51 -20.00
CA PHE A 250 8.85 2.63 -19.52
C PHE A 250 9.42 3.18 -18.22
N VAL A 251 9.25 2.44 -17.13
CA VAL A 251 9.69 2.79 -15.78
C VAL A 251 10.78 1.81 -15.35
N PRO A 252 12.07 2.16 -15.54
CA PRO A 252 13.17 1.30 -15.12
C PRO A 252 13.22 1.22 -13.59
N PHE A 253 13.62 0.06 -13.07
CA PHE A 253 13.74 -0.12 -11.62
C PHE A 253 15.03 -0.82 -11.16
N ALA A 254 15.74 -1.55 -12.04
CA ALA A 254 17.06 -2.10 -11.72
C ALA A 254 17.87 -2.46 -12.96
N PHE A 255 19.18 -2.57 -12.80
CA PHE A 255 20.07 -3.20 -13.78
C PHE A 255 20.38 -4.62 -13.36
N ASN A 256 20.75 -5.46 -14.33
CA ASN A 256 21.43 -6.71 -14.02
C ASN A 256 22.89 -6.43 -13.59
N ALA A 257 23.58 -7.46 -13.09
CA ALA A 257 24.85 -7.29 -12.39
C ALA A 257 25.99 -6.75 -13.25
N ASP A 258 25.99 -7.06 -14.55
CA ASP A 258 26.99 -6.55 -15.50
C ASP A 258 26.60 -5.18 -16.12
N GLY A 259 25.39 -4.69 -15.86
CA GLY A 259 24.85 -3.44 -16.38
C GLY A 259 24.48 -3.47 -17.86
N THR A 260 24.44 -4.65 -18.49
CA THR A 260 24.09 -4.83 -19.91
C THR A 260 22.59 -4.88 -20.15
N ARG A 261 21.78 -5.11 -19.10
CA ARG A 261 20.33 -5.15 -19.16
C ARG A 261 19.69 -4.33 -18.05
N VAL A 262 18.51 -3.79 -18.34
CA VAL A 262 17.66 -3.08 -17.38
C VAL A 262 16.32 -3.81 -17.25
N PHE A 263 15.84 -3.95 -16.03
CA PHE A 263 14.48 -4.38 -15.71
C PHE A 263 13.58 -3.16 -15.55
N ALA A 264 12.39 -3.23 -16.13
CA ALA A 264 11.44 -2.13 -16.13
C ALA A 264 9.98 -2.61 -16.09
N TYR A 265 9.11 -1.77 -15.53
CA TYR A 265 7.70 -1.83 -15.82
C TYR A 265 7.46 -1.15 -17.17
N TYR A 266 6.82 -1.85 -18.11
CA TYR A 266 6.51 -1.31 -19.43
C TYR A 266 5.02 -1.40 -19.73
N SER A 267 4.40 -0.27 -20.06
CA SER A 267 3.01 -0.19 -20.51
C SER A 267 3.00 0.23 -21.98
N GLU A 268 2.60 -0.70 -22.84
CA GLU A 268 2.40 -0.45 -24.26
C GLU A 268 1.08 0.28 -24.49
N SER A 269 1.14 1.46 -25.14
CA SER A 269 -0.04 2.25 -25.51
C SER A 269 -1.07 2.44 -24.39
N GLY A 270 -0.61 2.65 -23.15
CA GLY A 270 -1.45 2.87 -21.97
C GLY A 270 -2.20 1.63 -21.46
N GLY A 271 -1.87 0.42 -21.93
CA GLY A 271 -2.41 -0.84 -21.41
C GLY A 271 -1.81 -1.24 -20.04
N PRO A 272 -2.21 -2.40 -19.50
CA PRO A 272 -1.61 -2.95 -18.29
C PRO A 272 -0.07 -3.01 -18.36
N SER A 273 0.59 -2.70 -17.25
CA SER A 273 2.05 -2.70 -17.18
C SER A 273 2.59 -4.12 -17.03
N GLN A 274 3.57 -4.44 -17.87
CA GLN A 274 4.31 -5.69 -17.92
C GLN A 274 5.64 -5.53 -17.19
N VAL A 275 6.27 -6.63 -16.79
CA VAL A 275 7.69 -6.63 -16.43
C VAL A 275 8.49 -7.08 -17.64
N VAL A 276 9.49 -6.28 -18.02
CA VAL A 276 10.38 -6.55 -19.15
C VAL A 276 11.85 -6.45 -18.72
N THR A 277 12.72 -7.12 -19.46
CA THR A 277 14.15 -6.78 -19.51
C THR A 277 14.48 -6.15 -20.87
N ALA A 278 15.38 -5.17 -20.90
CA ALA A 278 15.75 -4.39 -22.09
C ALA A 278 17.26 -4.13 -22.14
N THR A 279 17.78 -3.63 -23.26
CA THR A 279 19.13 -3.02 -23.28
C THR A 279 19.11 -1.71 -22.48
N PRO A 280 20.26 -1.14 -22.10
CA PRO A 280 20.30 0.09 -21.30
C PRO A 280 19.63 1.29 -21.98
N GLU A 281 19.35 1.25 -23.28
CA GLU A 281 18.61 2.27 -24.04
C GLU A 281 17.09 2.05 -24.01
N GLY A 282 16.61 1.03 -23.31
CA GLY A 282 15.20 0.62 -23.27
C GLY A 282 14.73 -0.15 -24.51
N GLN A 283 15.66 -0.61 -25.35
CA GLN A 283 15.39 -1.33 -26.60
C GLN A 283 15.55 -2.85 -26.45
N GLN A 284 15.26 -3.62 -27.52
CA GLN A 284 15.38 -5.08 -27.57
C GLN A 284 14.75 -5.78 -26.34
N ARG A 285 13.49 -5.42 -26.07
CA ARG A 285 12.76 -5.87 -24.89
C ARG A 285 12.43 -7.36 -24.94
N THR A 286 12.55 -8.02 -23.81
CA THR A 286 12.01 -9.36 -23.56
C THR A 286 10.98 -9.25 -22.44
N VAL A 287 9.76 -9.70 -22.71
CA VAL A 287 8.68 -9.71 -21.72
C VAL A 287 8.88 -10.87 -20.76
N LEU A 288 8.88 -10.57 -19.45
CA LEU A 288 9.03 -11.55 -18.38
C LEU A 288 7.67 -11.93 -17.76
N LEU A 289 6.76 -10.96 -17.62
CA LEU A 289 5.38 -11.19 -17.21
C LEU A 289 4.46 -10.12 -17.80
N GLN A 290 3.33 -10.54 -18.37
CA GLN A 290 2.26 -9.68 -18.87
C GLN A 290 0.89 -10.31 -18.66
N ASP A 291 -0.15 -9.47 -18.62
CA ASP A 291 -1.55 -9.88 -18.66
C ASP A 291 -2.38 -8.84 -19.42
N GLY A 292 -3.47 -9.29 -20.05
CA GLY A 292 -4.35 -8.43 -20.83
C GLY A 292 -5.31 -7.59 -19.99
N PHE A 293 -5.54 -7.96 -18.73
CA PHE A 293 -6.51 -7.32 -17.84
C PHE A 293 -5.83 -6.47 -16.76
N SER A 294 -4.74 -6.96 -16.15
CA SER A 294 -4.11 -6.40 -14.96
C SER A 294 -2.61 -6.13 -15.15
N SER A 295 -2.15 -5.06 -14.52
CA SER A 295 -0.75 -4.72 -14.37
C SER A 295 -0.05 -5.71 -13.44
N VAL A 296 1.25 -5.93 -13.66
CA VAL A 296 2.13 -6.53 -12.66
C VAL A 296 2.12 -5.64 -11.40
N ALA A 297 1.94 -6.25 -10.23
CA ALA A 297 1.83 -5.58 -8.94
C ALA A 297 3.07 -5.75 -8.05
N ALA A 298 3.80 -6.86 -8.20
CA ALA A 298 5.00 -7.11 -7.41
C ALA A 298 6.10 -7.81 -8.22
N VAL A 299 7.33 -7.58 -7.79
CA VAL A 299 8.55 -8.25 -8.24
C VAL A 299 9.25 -8.80 -7.00
N GLU A 300 9.71 -10.04 -7.09
CA GLU A 300 10.46 -10.72 -6.04
C GLU A 300 11.95 -10.75 -6.36
N TRP A 301 12.78 -10.66 -5.32
CA TRP A 301 14.22 -10.43 -5.46
C TRP A 301 15.01 -11.54 -4.76
N ARG A 302 16.20 -11.84 -5.29
CA ARG A 302 17.21 -12.63 -4.58
C ARG A 302 18.21 -11.75 -3.83
N SER A 303 18.99 -12.37 -2.95
CA SER A 303 20.18 -11.76 -2.35
C SER A 303 21.24 -11.38 -3.40
N LEU A 304 22.31 -10.71 -2.96
CA LEU A 304 23.37 -10.24 -3.85
C LEU A 304 23.92 -11.33 -4.82
N PRO A 305 24.13 -11.00 -6.11
CA PRO A 305 23.77 -9.73 -6.74
C PRO A 305 22.24 -9.58 -6.89
N TYR A 306 21.69 -8.45 -6.44
CA TYR A 306 20.26 -8.20 -6.41
C TYR A 306 19.68 -8.32 -7.82
N GLN A 307 18.84 -9.32 -8.04
CA GLN A 307 18.15 -9.49 -9.31
C GLN A 307 16.70 -9.94 -9.09
N PRO A 308 15.78 -9.49 -9.94
CA PRO A 308 14.44 -10.02 -10.00
C PRO A 308 14.44 -11.52 -10.33
N ILE A 309 13.73 -12.32 -9.53
CA ILE A 309 13.58 -13.76 -9.77
C ILE A 309 12.15 -14.14 -10.16
N ALA A 310 11.16 -13.32 -9.82
CA ALA A 310 9.75 -13.55 -10.13
C ALA A 310 8.95 -12.24 -10.17
N ALA A 311 7.74 -12.31 -10.72
CA ALA A 311 6.74 -11.26 -10.61
C ALA A 311 5.33 -11.83 -10.41
N SER A 312 4.39 -11.01 -9.93
CA SER A 312 2.98 -11.37 -9.76
C SER A 312 2.04 -10.29 -10.30
N LEU A 313 0.92 -10.71 -10.89
CA LEU A 313 -0.17 -9.82 -11.30
C LEU A 313 -0.92 -9.24 -10.10
N GLY A 314 -1.58 -8.10 -10.29
CA GLY A 314 -2.39 -7.46 -9.24
C GLY A 314 -3.80 -8.02 -9.10
N ALA A 315 -4.39 -8.48 -10.19
CA ALA A 315 -5.74 -9.05 -10.22
C ALA A 315 -5.78 -10.50 -9.69
N GLY A 316 -6.93 -10.86 -9.11
CA GLY A 316 -7.16 -12.19 -8.56
C GLY A 316 -6.30 -12.52 -7.34
N LYS A 317 -6.17 -13.82 -7.06
CA LYS A 317 -5.24 -14.31 -6.03
C LYS A 317 -3.82 -14.30 -6.61
N PRO A 318 -2.86 -13.56 -6.00
CA PRO A 318 -1.51 -13.41 -6.52
C PRO A 318 -0.79 -14.75 -6.57
N ARG A 319 0.01 -14.92 -7.62
CA ARG A 319 0.86 -16.08 -7.86
C ARG A 319 2.18 -15.60 -8.43
N TRP A 320 3.27 -16.23 -7.99
CA TRP A 320 4.60 -15.95 -8.52
C TRP A 320 4.79 -16.64 -9.86
N THR A 321 5.20 -15.86 -10.86
CA THR A 321 5.77 -16.37 -12.11
C THR A 321 7.28 -16.18 -12.02
N TYR A 322 8.02 -17.28 -11.83
CA TYR A 322 9.48 -17.25 -11.79
C TYR A 322 10.07 -17.10 -13.19
N PHE A 323 11.03 -16.20 -13.35
CA PHE A 323 11.69 -15.95 -14.63
C PHE A 323 12.66 -17.08 -15.00
N GLU A 324 13.30 -17.67 -13.97
CA GLU A 324 14.15 -18.84 -14.08
C GLU A 324 13.74 -19.86 -13.00
N PRO A 325 12.70 -20.69 -13.23
CA PRO A 325 12.13 -21.55 -12.19
C PRO A 325 13.11 -22.55 -11.55
N ASN A 326 14.13 -22.98 -12.30
CA ASN A 326 15.15 -23.91 -11.83
C ASN A 326 16.33 -23.22 -11.14
N ALA A 327 16.35 -21.88 -11.06
CA ALA A 327 17.37 -21.15 -10.34
C ALA A 327 17.25 -21.41 -8.83
N ARG A 328 18.39 -21.53 -8.16
CA ARG A 328 18.46 -21.87 -6.72
C ARG A 328 17.53 -21.01 -5.85
N ASP A 329 17.53 -19.70 -6.05
CA ASP A 329 16.73 -18.77 -5.24
C ASP A 329 15.23 -18.84 -5.59
N ALA A 330 14.88 -19.15 -6.84
CA ALA A 330 13.50 -19.40 -7.25
C ALA A 330 12.94 -20.68 -6.59
N THR A 331 13.68 -21.79 -6.68
CA THR A 331 13.30 -23.06 -6.06
C THR A 331 13.22 -22.94 -4.53
N LEU A 332 14.14 -22.20 -3.89
CA LEU A 332 14.10 -21.95 -2.45
C LEU A 332 12.87 -21.12 -2.07
N HIS A 333 12.60 -20.03 -2.79
CA HIS A 333 11.44 -19.19 -2.51
C HIS A 333 10.12 -19.95 -2.69
N GLU A 334 10.01 -20.78 -3.72
CA GLU A 334 8.86 -21.66 -3.93
C GLU A 334 8.71 -22.69 -2.81
N ALA A 335 9.80 -23.33 -2.38
CA ALA A 335 9.79 -24.28 -1.27
C ALA A 335 9.31 -23.63 0.04
N ILE A 336 9.70 -22.38 0.32
CA ILE A 336 9.22 -21.64 1.49
C ILE A 336 7.71 -21.37 1.39
N GLY A 337 7.22 -20.96 0.21
CA GLY A 337 5.79 -20.80 -0.03
C GLY A 337 4.99 -22.09 0.22
N ASN A 338 5.55 -23.25 -0.16
CA ASN A 338 4.94 -24.55 0.12
C ASN A 338 5.00 -24.94 1.61
N ALA A 339 6.01 -24.47 2.34
CA ALA A 339 6.16 -24.71 3.78
C ALA A 339 5.19 -23.87 4.63
N ILE A 340 4.68 -22.75 4.11
CA ILE A 340 3.67 -21.90 4.79
C ILE A 340 2.41 -21.81 3.90
N PRO A 341 1.61 -22.89 3.83
CA PRO A 341 0.49 -22.97 2.91
C PRO A 341 -0.55 -21.87 3.17
N GLY A 342 -1.18 -21.38 2.10
CA GLY A 342 -2.21 -20.33 2.18
C GLY A 342 -1.67 -18.90 2.27
N LYS A 343 -0.35 -18.72 2.48
CA LYS A 343 0.28 -17.40 2.51
C LYS A 343 0.91 -17.01 1.17
N PHE A 344 0.96 -15.71 0.93
CA PHE A 344 1.81 -15.10 -0.08
C PHE A 344 3.09 -14.61 0.60
N ILE A 345 4.23 -15.09 0.11
CA ILE A 345 5.55 -14.84 0.69
C ILE A 345 6.26 -13.77 -0.13
N ARG A 346 6.92 -12.84 0.58
CA ARG A 346 7.83 -11.85 -0.01
C ARG A 346 9.13 -11.77 0.76
N TYR A 347 10.26 -11.62 0.09
CA TYR A 347 11.46 -11.14 0.78
C TYR A 347 11.35 -9.64 1.06
N THR A 348 11.72 -9.24 2.28
CA THR A 348 11.76 -7.83 2.70
C THR A 348 13.18 -7.35 3.04
N GLY A 349 14.15 -8.26 3.04
CA GLY A 349 15.57 -7.96 3.16
C GLY A 349 16.44 -9.21 3.14
N HIS A 350 17.72 -9.05 2.80
CA HIS A 350 18.74 -10.09 2.86
C HIS A 350 19.97 -9.55 3.57
N SER A 351 20.73 -10.43 4.24
CA SER A 351 22.12 -10.14 4.55
C SER A 351 22.93 -10.06 3.26
N GLN A 352 24.06 -9.38 3.33
CA GLN A 352 24.98 -9.15 2.22
C GLN A 352 25.55 -10.44 1.65
N ASP A 353 25.80 -11.43 2.52
CA ASP A 353 26.23 -12.78 2.13
C ASP A 353 25.06 -13.68 1.67
N GLY A 354 23.83 -13.19 1.78
CA GLY A 354 22.61 -13.90 1.44
C GLY A 354 22.26 -15.06 2.36
N ASN A 355 22.98 -15.28 3.47
CA ASN A 355 22.72 -16.40 4.39
C ASN A 355 21.47 -16.18 5.26
N MET A 356 21.22 -14.93 5.64
CA MET A 356 20.03 -14.53 6.38
C MET A 356 19.07 -13.81 5.45
N SER A 357 17.78 -14.11 5.53
CA SER A 357 16.74 -13.40 4.78
C SER A 357 15.55 -13.10 5.67
N LEU A 358 15.02 -11.91 5.54
CA LEU A 358 13.79 -11.49 6.19
C LEU A 358 12.64 -11.65 5.18
N LEU A 359 11.57 -12.30 5.62
CA LEU A 359 10.40 -12.58 4.79
C LEU A 359 9.16 -12.01 5.45
N HIS A 360 8.18 -11.61 4.65
CA HIS A 360 6.83 -11.30 5.10
C HIS A 360 5.86 -12.30 4.46
N ALA A 361 5.15 -13.05 5.30
CA ALA A 361 4.12 -14.01 4.89
C ALA A 361 2.75 -13.50 5.32
N TYR A 362 1.83 -13.31 4.38
CA TYR A 362 0.47 -12.79 4.66
C TYR A 362 -0.59 -13.49 3.82
N SER A 363 -1.87 -13.33 4.17
CA SER A 363 -2.99 -13.81 3.35
C SER A 363 -4.10 -12.75 3.24
N ASP A 364 -5.24 -13.13 2.68
CA ASP A 364 -6.48 -12.35 2.75
C ASP A 364 -7.07 -12.28 4.16
N ARG A 365 -6.68 -13.20 5.05
CA ARG A 365 -7.20 -13.38 6.41
C ARG A 365 -6.18 -13.10 7.50
N ASP A 366 -4.90 -12.96 7.15
CA ASP A 366 -3.82 -12.65 8.07
C ASP A 366 -3.04 -11.43 7.56
N PRO A 367 -2.97 -10.32 8.34
CA PRO A 367 -2.20 -9.13 7.98
C PRO A 367 -0.70 -9.38 7.85
N GLY A 368 -0.23 -10.52 8.35
CA GLY A 368 1.06 -11.10 8.04
C GLY A 368 1.99 -11.20 9.22
N THR A 369 3.02 -12.03 9.04
CA THR A 369 4.08 -12.26 10.02
C THR A 369 5.42 -12.18 9.29
N TRP A 370 6.39 -11.53 9.92
CA TRP A 370 7.77 -11.54 9.47
C TRP A 370 8.52 -12.74 10.03
N TYR A 371 9.24 -13.40 9.14
CA TYR A 371 10.08 -14.56 9.43
C TYR A 371 11.54 -14.26 9.10
N LEU A 372 12.43 -14.85 9.87
CA LEU A 372 13.85 -14.88 9.59
C LEU A 372 14.24 -16.28 9.09
N LEU A 373 14.76 -16.32 7.87
CA LEU A 373 15.34 -17.51 7.26
C LEU A 373 16.84 -17.51 7.50
N ASP A 374 17.35 -18.56 8.13
CA ASP A 374 18.77 -18.91 8.14
C ASP A 374 18.99 -20.05 7.13
N ARG A 375 19.64 -19.74 6.02
CA ARG A 375 19.88 -20.71 4.93
C ARG A 375 20.96 -21.73 5.30
N GLN A 376 21.88 -21.40 6.19
CA GLN A 376 22.92 -22.33 6.62
C GLN A 376 22.34 -23.38 7.55
N ARG A 377 21.45 -22.97 8.46
CA ARG A 377 20.75 -23.85 9.39
C ARG A 377 19.46 -24.45 8.83
N SER A 378 18.98 -23.94 7.70
CA SER A 378 17.68 -24.31 7.12
C SER A 378 16.51 -24.11 8.10
N THR A 379 16.57 -23.05 8.90
CA THR A 379 15.53 -22.70 9.87
C THR A 379 14.73 -21.50 9.40
N LEU A 380 13.44 -21.49 9.74
CA LEU A 380 12.54 -20.38 9.49
C LEU A 380 11.80 -20.02 10.78
N GLU A 381 12.11 -18.84 11.32
CA GLU A 381 11.66 -18.44 12.65
C GLU A 381 10.74 -17.21 12.53
N ALA A 382 9.54 -17.26 13.10
CA ALA A 382 8.68 -16.09 13.19
C ALA A 382 9.29 -15.09 14.19
N ILE A 383 9.47 -13.83 13.79
CA ILE A 383 10.11 -12.81 14.64
C ILE A 383 9.20 -11.63 14.99
N LEU A 384 8.17 -11.38 14.18
CA LEU A 384 7.25 -10.25 14.39
C LEU A 384 5.91 -10.47 13.70
N ALA A 385 4.80 -10.34 14.43
CA ALA A 385 3.46 -10.27 13.82
C ALA A 385 3.16 -8.84 13.39
N SER A 386 2.51 -8.67 12.23
CA SER A 386 2.04 -7.37 11.74
C SER A 386 0.99 -6.78 12.68
N ARG A 387 0.12 -7.62 13.24
CA ARG A 387 -0.98 -7.19 14.10
C ARG A 387 -1.34 -8.27 15.11
N GLU A 388 -1.48 -7.87 16.37
CA GLU A 388 -1.94 -8.76 17.43
C GLU A 388 -3.47 -8.87 17.47
N GLY A 389 -3.99 -9.99 17.97
CA GLY A 389 -5.43 -10.20 18.19
C GLY A 389 -6.24 -10.55 16.94
N ILE A 390 -5.61 -10.69 15.78
CA ILE A 390 -6.24 -11.25 14.58
C ILE A 390 -5.98 -12.76 14.53
N ASP A 391 -7.07 -13.52 14.56
CA ASP A 391 -7.07 -14.96 14.33
C ASP A 391 -7.57 -15.23 12.90
N GLU A 392 -6.71 -15.80 12.07
CA GLU A 392 -6.99 -16.11 10.65
C GLU A 392 -8.26 -16.97 10.49
N ALA A 393 -8.53 -17.89 11.41
CA ALA A 393 -9.69 -18.78 11.35
C ALA A 393 -11.02 -18.05 11.53
N ARG A 394 -10.99 -16.85 12.14
CA ARG A 394 -12.16 -16.00 12.42
C ARG A 394 -12.31 -14.87 11.41
N MET A 395 -11.42 -14.79 10.42
CA MET A 395 -11.46 -13.80 9.35
C MET A 395 -12.19 -14.34 8.11
N GLY A 396 -12.81 -13.43 7.36
CA GLY A 396 -13.55 -13.75 6.16
C GLY A 396 -12.66 -14.08 4.96
N GLU A 397 -13.09 -14.99 4.09
CA GLU A 397 -12.39 -15.25 2.82
C GLU A 397 -12.58 -14.06 1.87
N ARG A 398 -11.51 -13.59 1.22
CA ARG A 398 -11.61 -12.61 0.13
C ARG A 398 -11.60 -13.34 -1.20
N ARG A 399 -12.69 -13.25 -1.94
CA ARG A 399 -12.89 -13.92 -3.23
C ARG A 399 -12.94 -12.87 -4.35
N PRO A 400 -11.83 -12.70 -5.11
CA PRO A 400 -11.86 -11.87 -6.31
C PRO A 400 -12.74 -12.49 -7.39
N PHE A 401 -13.51 -11.67 -8.09
CA PHE A 401 -14.32 -12.09 -9.23
C PHE A 401 -14.41 -10.99 -10.27
N ARG A 402 -14.84 -11.35 -11.49
CA ARG A 402 -15.07 -10.38 -12.58
C ARG A 402 -16.52 -10.37 -12.97
N PHE A 403 -17.02 -9.20 -13.36
CA PHE A 403 -18.36 -9.03 -13.89
C PHE A 403 -18.37 -7.96 -14.98
N LYS A 404 -19.40 -7.98 -15.83
CA LYS A 404 -19.63 -6.91 -16.80
C LYS A 404 -20.54 -5.86 -16.19
N ALA A 405 -20.08 -4.61 -16.19
CA ALA A 405 -20.92 -3.46 -15.89
C ALA A 405 -22.02 -3.31 -16.95
N SER A 406 -23.02 -2.47 -16.65
CA SER A 406 -24.17 -2.18 -17.50
C SER A 406 -23.82 -1.67 -18.90
N ASP A 407 -22.63 -1.09 -19.11
CA ASP A 407 -22.12 -0.64 -20.41
C ASP A 407 -21.18 -1.65 -21.07
N GLY A 408 -21.08 -2.86 -20.53
CA GLY A 408 -20.25 -3.95 -21.05
C GLY A 408 -18.79 -3.92 -20.60
N LEU A 409 -18.35 -2.90 -19.85
CA LEU A 409 -16.99 -2.84 -19.31
C LEU A 409 -16.79 -3.98 -18.30
N GLU A 410 -15.76 -4.80 -18.52
CA GLU A 410 -15.38 -5.84 -17.55
C GLU A 410 -14.63 -5.21 -16.37
N LEU A 411 -15.13 -5.44 -15.16
CA LEU A 411 -14.60 -4.96 -13.89
C LEU A 411 -14.22 -6.14 -13.00
N GLU A 412 -13.28 -5.88 -12.09
CA GLU A 412 -12.95 -6.79 -11.00
C GLU A 412 -13.57 -6.27 -9.71
N ALA A 413 -13.96 -7.21 -8.85
CA ALA A 413 -14.42 -6.92 -7.50
C ALA A 413 -13.90 -8.01 -6.56
N ILE A 414 -13.93 -7.71 -5.26
CA ILE A 414 -13.58 -8.61 -4.18
C ILE A 414 -14.79 -8.74 -3.27
N LEU A 415 -15.14 -10.00 -3.01
CA LEU A 415 -16.17 -10.36 -2.04
C LEU A 415 -15.49 -10.88 -0.78
N THR A 416 -15.58 -10.15 0.34
CA THR A 416 -15.17 -10.69 1.64
C THR A 416 -16.35 -11.40 2.26
N VAL A 417 -16.26 -12.72 2.36
CA VAL A 417 -17.30 -13.63 2.84
C VAL A 417 -17.06 -13.91 4.33
N PRO A 418 -18.05 -13.76 5.22
CA PRO A 418 -17.91 -14.06 6.65
C PRO A 418 -17.30 -15.42 6.94
N ALA A 419 -16.50 -15.52 8.01
CA ALA A 419 -15.90 -16.77 8.44
C ALA A 419 -16.97 -17.85 8.67
N GLY A 420 -16.67 -19.10 8.28
CA GLY A 420 -17.61 -20.22 8.38
C GLY A 420 -18.70 -20.28 7.30
N VAL A 421 -18.80 -19.28 6.41
CA VAL A 421 -19.74 -19.32 5.28
C VAL A 421 -19.06 -19.84 4.02
N GLU A 422 -19.35 -21.08 3.64
CA GLU A 422 -18.83 -21.67 2.40
C GLU A 422 -19.51 -21.07 1.16
N THR A 423 -20.83 -21.06 1.14
CA THR A 423 -21.64 -20.51 0.04
C THR A 423 -22.49 -19.35 0.55
N PRO A 424 -22.17 -18.09 0.23
CA PRO A 424 -22.98 -16.95 0.64
C PRO A 424 -24.37 -17.02 0.00
N ARG A 425 -25.43 -16.86 0.80
CA ARG A 425 -26.82 -16.84 0.36
C ARG A 425 -27.61 -15.78 1.11
N ASN A 426 -28.17 -14.80 0.40
CA ASN A 426 -29.00 -13.74 0.94
C ASN A 426 -28.44 -13.12 2.24
N LEU A 427 -27.14 -12.82 2.25
CA LEU A 427 -26.47 -12.21 3.40
C LEU A 427 -26.73 -10.69 3.45
N PRO A 428 -26.78 -10.07 4.64
CA PRO A 428 -26.72 -8.62 4.73
C PRO A 428 -25.37 -8.17 4.17
N MET A 429 -25.36 -7.12 3.36
CA MET A 429 -24.17 -6.70 2.62
C MET A 429 -23.79 -5.24 2.89
N VAL A 430 -22.49 -4.99 2.94
CA VAL A 430 -21.93 -3.64 2.89
C VAL A 430 -21.15 -3.48 1.60
N LEU A 431 -21.57 -2.52 0.76
CA LEU A 431 -20.73 -2.00 -0.31
C LEU A 431 -19.65 -1.12 0.33
N LEU A 432 -18.38 -1.45 0.07
CA LEU A 432 -17.20 -0.77 0.60
C LEU A 432 -16.38 -0.17 -0.56
N PRO A 433 -16.73 1.03 -1.08
CA PRO A 433 -15.96 1.66 -2.14
C PRO A 433 -14.62 2.16 -1.59
N HIS A 434 -13.53 1.88 -2.30
CA HIS A 434 -12.21 2.37 -1.93
C HIS A 434 -12.06 3.90 -2.11
N GLY A 435 -11.02 4.45 -1.47
CA GLY A 435 -10.64 5.87 -1.58
C GLY A 435 -9.88 6.19 -2.87
N GLY A 436 -9.30 7.39 -2.96
CA GLY A 436 -8.56 7.86 -4.13
C GLY A 436 -9.26 9.00 -4.86
N PRO A 437 -9.80 8.81 -6.09
CA PRO A 437 -10.15 7.51 -6.70
C PRO A 437 -9.11 6.86 -7.59
N HIS A 438 -8.13 7.62 -8.08
CA HIS A 438 -7.08 7.12 -8.99
C HIS A 438 -5.92 6.52 -8.18
N VAL A 439 -6.22 5.48 -7.41
CA VAL A 439 -5.26 4.67 -6.64
C VAL A 439 -5.35 3.22 -7.07
N TRP A 440 -4.36 2.40 -6.70
CA TRP A 440 -4.50 0.95 -6.86
C TRP A 440 -5.78 0.50 -6.13
N GLY A 441 -6.63 -0.23 -6.86
CA GLY A 441 -7.88 -0.76 -6.30
C GLY A 441 -7.61 -1.82 -5.22
N ASP A 442 -8.71 -2.39 -4.73
CA ASP A 442 -8.68 -3.47 -3.75
C ASP A 442 -8.05 -4.73 -4.34
N ALA A 443 -7.22 -5.43 -3.55
CA ALA A 443 -6.51 -6.64 -3.95
C ALA A 443 -6.79 -7.83 -3.02
N TRP A 444 -6.42 -9.04 -3.44
CA TRP A 444 -6.38 -10.21 -2.56
C TRP A 444 -5.26 -10.03 -1.53
N ALA A 445 -5.60 -9.43 -0.39
CA ALA A 445 -4.77 -9.26 0.80
C ALA A 445 -5.68 -8.85 1.96
N TYR A 446 -5.23 -9.00 3.21
CA TYR A 446 -5.97 -8.54 4.38
C TYR A 446 -6.35 -7.05 4.27
N ASP A 447 -7.64 -6.76 4.42
CA ASP A 447 -8.20 -5.41 4.48
C ASP A 447 -8.92 -5.25 5.81
N ASN A 448 -8.52 -4.27 6.60
CA ASN A 448 -9.00 -4.14 7.96
C ASN A 448 -10.50 -3.81 8.06
N ASP A 449 -11.02 -2.95 7.17
CA ASP A 449 -12.43 -2.57 7.18
C ASP A 449 -13.30 -3.73 6.69
N ALA A 450 -12.88 -4.40 5.61
CA ALA A 450 -13.61 -5.55 5.10
C ALA A 450 -13.62 -6.71 6.09
N GLN A 451 -12.49 -6.99 6.76
CA GLN A 451 -12.41 -8.05 7.77
C GLN A 451 -13.19 -7.71 9.05
N PHE A 452 -13.18 -6.44 9.47
CA PHE A 452 -14.05 -5.98 10.54
C PHE A 452 -15.52 -6.25 10.21
N LEU A 453 -16.00 -5.81 9.06
CA LEU A 453 -17.38 -6.00 8.64
C LEU A 453 -17.75 -7.48 8.46
N ALA A 454 -16.88 -8.27 7.82
CA ALA A 454 -17.11 -9.69 7.61
C ALA A 454 -17.17 -10.48 8.93
N SER A 455 -16.34 -10.13 9.92
CA SER A 455 -16.40 -10.73 11.25
C SER A 455 -17.67 -10.35 12.05
N ARG A 456 -18.46 -9.39 11.57
CA ARG A 456 -19.81 -9.04 12.08
C ARG A 456 -20.93 -9.70 11.28
N GLY A 457 -20.61 -10.59 10.34
CA GLY A 457 -21.60 -11.35 9.56
C GLY A 457 -22.05 -10.67 8.26
N TYR A 458 -21.42 -9.55 7.88
CA TYR A 458 -21.73 -8.87 6.63
C TYR A 458 -20.95 -9.46 5.45
N LEU A 459 -21.63 -9.66 4.34
CA LEU A 459 -20.96 -9.79 3.04
C LEU A 459 -20.36 -8.42 2.68
N VAL A 460 -19.09 -8.36 2.29
CA VAL A 460 -18.46 -7.08 1.92
C VAL A 460 -18.10 -7.09 0.45
N LEU A 461 -18.61 -6.11 -0.30
CA LEU A 461 -18.32 -5.94 -1.72
C LEU A 461 -17.40 -4.75 -1.93
N GLN A 462 -16.23 -4.99 -2.50
CA GLN A 462 -15.24 -4.00 -2.93
C GLN A 462 -15.14 -4.06 -4.46
N VAL A 463 -15.46 -2.99 -5.18
CA VAL A 463 -15.46 -2.97 -6.66
C VAL A 463 -14.34 -2.07 -7.15
N ASN A 464 -13.45 -2.63 -7.97
CA ASN A 464 -12.40 -1.88 -8.68
C ASN A 464 -13.02 -1.20 -9.90
N TYR A 465 -13.66 -0.07 -9.65
CA TYR A 465 -14.38 0.72 -10.64
C TYR A 465 -13.46 1.33 -11.71
N ARG A 466 -14.04 1.82 -12.81
CA ARG A 466 -13.28 2.53 -13.84
C ARG A 466 -12.54 3.72 -13.25
N GLY A 467 -11.26 3.87 -13.55
CA GLY A 467 -10.43 4.91 -12.96
C GLY A 467 -9.44 4.41 -11.91
N SER A 468 -9.65 3.25 -11.30
CA SER A 468 -8.66 2.66 -10.39
C SER A 468 -7.37 2.30 -11.15
N LEU A 469 -6.22 2.39 -10.49
CA LEU A 469 -4.93 1.96 -11.05
C LEU A 469 -4.82 0.43 -11.08
N GLY A 470 -3.76 -0.08 -11.72
CA GLY A 470 -3.50 -1.51 -11.84
C GLY A 470 -4.03 -2.16 -13.12
N ARG A 471 -4.54 -1.37 -14.08
CA ARG A 471 -4.97 -1.83 -15.43
C ARG A 471 -4.47 -0.95 -16.58
N GLY A 472 -3.51 -0.07 -16.28
CA GLY A 472 -2.95 0.89 -17.23
C GLY A 472 -3.75 2.20 -17.37
N GLU A 473 -3.12 3.19 -17.99
CA GLU A 473 -3.65 4.54 -18.20
C GLU A 473 -4.97 4.55 -18.99
N ARG A 474 -5.14 3.64 -19.96
CA ARG A 474 -6.40 3.54 -20.72
C ARG A 474 -7.59 3.20 -19.84
N PHE A 475 -7.41 2.43 -18.77
CA PHE A 475 -8.48 2.13 -17.84
C PHE A 475 -8.66 3.26 -16.82
N GLU A 476 -7.57 3.86 -16.35
CA GLU A 476 -7.59 5.01 -15.44
C GLU A 476 -8.35 6.21 -16.05
N THR A 477 -8.09 6.51 -17.31
CA THR A 477 -8.71 7.64 -18.03
C THR A 477 -10.22 7.47 -18.22
N LEU A 478 -10.76 6.24 -18.17
CA LEU A 478 -12.21 6.00 -18.18
C LEU A 478 -12.93 6.58 -16.94
N GLY A 479 -12.20 6.80 -15.85
CA GLY A 479 -12.71 7.45 -14.64
C GLY A 479 -12.73 8.98 -14.73
N TYR A 480 -12.02 9.59 -15.69
CA TYR A 480 -11.93 11.05 -15.78
C TYR A 480 -13.27 11.66 -16.13
N ARG A 481 -13.67 12.66 -15.33
CA ARG A 481 -14.95 13.37 -15.34
C ARG A 481 -16.15 12.46 -15.13
N GLN A 482 -15.91 11.26 -14.58
CA GLN A 482 -16.93 10.25 -14.30
C GLN A 482 -17.15 9.98 -12.80
N TRP A 483 -16.50 10.73 -11.92
CA TRP A 483 -16.53 10.50 -10.46
C TRP A 483 -17.97 10.41 -9.92
N GLY A 484 -18.86 11.36 -10.24
CA GLY A 484 -20.28 11.31 -9.84
C GLY A 484 -21.20 10.55 -10.79
N LYS A 485 -20.65 9.97 -11.86
CA LYS A 485 -21.38 9.41 -13.01
C LYS A 485 -21.10 7.91 -13.13
N ARG A 486 -20.33 7.49 -14.15
CA ARG A 486 -20.10 6.06 -14.43
C ARG A 486 -19.35 5.32 -13.32
N VAL A 487 -18.47 5.99 -12.56
CA VAL A 487 -17.82 5.37 -11.39
C VAL A 487 -18.86 4.87 -10.39
N GLN A 488 -19.89 5.68 -10.12
CA GLN A 488 -20.96 5.30 -9.20
C GLN A 488 -21.85 4.20 -9.78
N GLN A 489 -22.04 4.20 -11.10
CA GLN A 489 -22.79 3.13 -11.76
C GLN A 489 -22.06 1.79 -11.70
N ASP A 490 -20.73 1.77 -11.83
CA ASP A 490 -19.92 0.55 -11.68
C ASP A 490 -20.12 -0.10 -10.31
N LEU A 491 -20.14 0.72 -9.25
CA LEU A 491 -20.42 0.26 -7.88
C LEU A 491 -21.83 -0.34 -7.75
N ILE A 492 -22.84 0.34 -8.28
CA ILE A 492 -24.24 -0.11 -8.28
C ILE A 492 -24.39 -1.41 -9.08
N ASP A 493 -23.71 -1.54 -10.21
CA ASP A 493 -23.74 -2.73 -11.06
C ASP A 493 -23.13 -3.93 -10.33
N GLY A 494 -22.04 -3.73 -9.56
CA GLY A 494 -21.48 -4.76 -8.69
C GLY A 494 -22.45 -5.21 -7.59
N VAL A 495 -23.17 -4.27 -6.97
CA VAL A 495 -24.23 -4.60 -5.99
C VAL A 495 -25.33 -5.44 -6.62
N ARG A 496 -25.85 -5.00 -7.78
CA ARG A 496 -26.90 -5.73 -8.52
C ARG A 496 -26.44 -7.10 -8.97
N TRP A 497 -25.19 -7.23 -9.42
CA TRP A 497 -24.61 -8.51 -9.77
C TRP A 497 -24.60 -9.46 -8.57
N THR A 498 -24.18 -8.98 -7.40
CA THR A 498 -24.12 -9.79 -6.17
C THR A 498 -25.51 -10.24 -5.68
N ILE A 499 -26.53 -9.38 -5.83
CA ILE A 499 -27.94 -9.75 -5.61
C ILE A 499 -28.38 -10.82 -6.61
N ALA A 500 -28.07 -10.65 -7.90
CA ALA A 500 -28.46 -11.58 -8.95
C ALA A 500 -27.82 -12.97 -8.78
N GLN A 501 -26.63 -13.05 -8.16
CA GLN A 501 -26.01 -14.31 -7.76
C GLN A 501 -26.69 -14.95 -6.53
N GLY A 502 -27.68 -14.31 -5.93
CA GLY A 502 -28.35 -14.76 -4.70
C GLY A 502 -27.48 -14.66 -3.44
N GLN A 503 -26.37 -13.93 -3.50
CA GLN A 503 -25.39 -13.87 -2.41
C GLN A 503 -25.74 -12.77 -1.40
N ALA A 504 -26.23 -11.63 -1.88
CA ALA A 504 -26.66 -10.50 -1.06
C ALA A 504 -28.19 -10.41 -0.98
N ASP A 505 -28.70 -10.10 0.21
CA ASP A 505 -30.12 -9.81 0.43
C ASP A 505 -30.44 -8.38 -0.04
N PRO A 506 -31.32 -8.21 -1.05
CA PRO A 506 -31.67 -6.88 -1.58
C PRO A 506 -32.37 -5.98 -0.55
N ALA A 507 -32.91 -6.53 0.54
CA ALA A 507 -33.52 -5.77 1.62
C ALA A 507 -32.52 -5.29 2.67
N ARG A 508 -31.26 -5.76 2.65
CA ARG A 508 -30.28 -5.53 3.72
C ARG A 508 -28.91 -5.12 3.18
N ILE A 509 -28.86 -3.96 2.50
CA ILE A 509 -27.63 -3.43 1.89
C ILE A 509 -27.35 -2.03 2.42
N CYS A 510 -26.14 -1.79 2.94
CA CYS A 510 -25.64 -0.45 3.22
C CYS A 510 -24.40 -0.13 2.41
N SER A 511 -24.05 1.16 2.32
CA SER A 511 -22.76 1.58 1.78
C SER A 511 -21.93 2.26 2.86
N TYR A 512 -20.66 1.90 2.96
CA TYR A 512 -19.70 2.53 3.85
C TYR A 512 -18.40 2.79 3.09
N GLY A 513 -17.75 3.92 3.33
CA GLY A 513 -16.40 4.15 2.80
C GLY A 513 -15.69 5.30 3.50
N ALA A 514 -14.42 5.50 3.14
CA ALA A 514 -13.61 6.60 3.65
C ALA A 514 -13.06 7.46 2.50
N SER A 515 -12.83 8.76 2.73
CA SER A 515 -12.32 9.67 1.69
C SER A 515 -13.23 9.73 0.45
N PHE A 516 -12.72 9.50 -0.76
CA PHE A 516 -13.54 9.29 -1.95
C PHE A 516 -14.50 8.09 -1.83
N GLY A 517 -14.18 7.10 -1.00
CA GLY A 517 -15.11 6.02 -0.67
C GLY A 517 -16.35 6.52 0.07
N ALA A 518 -16.20 7.53 0.95
CA ALA A 518 -17.32 8.18 1.63
C ALA A 518 -18.14 9.04 0.67
N TYR A 519 -17.48 9.73 -0.28
CA TYR A 519 -18.15 10.39 -1.42
C TYR A 519 -19.05 9.39 -2.15
N SER A 520 -18.47 8.26 -2.56
CA SER A 520 -19.18 7.22 -3.30
C SER A 520 -20.31 6.60 -2.48
N ALA A 521 -20.09 6.36 -1.19
CA ALA A 521 -21.13 5.82 -0.28
C ALA A 521 -22.37 6.72 -0.20
N MET A 522 -22.21 8.04 -0.27
CA MET A 522 -23.35 8.98 -0.34
C MET A 522 -23.96 9.04 -1.74
N MET A 523 -23.12 9.03 -2.79
CA MET A 523 -23.57 9.16 -4.17
C MET A 523 -24.37 7.96 -4.66
N VAL A 524 -23.95 6.72 -4.38
CA VAL A 524 -24.67 5.51 -4.81
C VAL A 524 -26.09 5.49 -4.23
N VAL A 525 -26.25 5.91 -2.98
CA VAL A 525 -27.54 6.02 -2.31
C VAL A 525 -28.40 7.13 -2.89
N ALA A 526 -27.81 8.28 -3.20
CA ALA A 526 -28.52 9.39 -3.85
C ALA A 526 -29.03 9.03 -5.25
N ARG A 527 -28.31 8.15 -5.97
CA ARG A 527 -28.64 7.74 -7.35
C ARG A 527 -29.63 6.58 -7.41
N GLU A 528 -29.61 5.67 -6.45
CA GLU A 528 -30.45 4.47 -6.42
C GLU A 528 -31.30 4.43 -5.14
N PRO A 529 -32.29 5.34 -5.01
CA PRO A 529 -33.17 5.33 -3.86
C PRO A 529 -33.94 3.99 -3.79
N GLY A 530 -33.82 3.31 -2.65
CA GLY A 530 -34.48 2.03 -2.38
C GLY A 530 -33.55 0.81 -2.38
N LEU A 531 -32.44 0.85 -3.13
CA LEU A 531 -31.46 -0.24 -3.16
C LEU A 531 -30.69 -0.36 -1.85
N PHE A 532 -30.32 0.77 -1.26
CA PHE A 532 -29.59 0.84 0.00
C PHE A 532 -30.52 1.20 1.18
N LYS A 533 -30.15 0.77 2.38
CA LYS A 533 -30.88 1.00 3.64
C LYS A 533 -30.17 1.96 4.57
N CYS A 534 -28.87 2.16 4.42
CA CYS A 534 -28.10 3.15 5.16
C CYS A 534 -26.79 3.52 4.45
N ALA A 535 -26.20 4.66 4.81
CA ALA A 535 -24.89 5.09 4.34
C ALA A 535 -23.99 5.54 5.50
N ALA A 536 -22.70 5.24 5.43
CA ALA A 536 -21.71 5.72 6.40
C ALA A 536 -20.48 6.30 5.69
N GLY A 537 -19.93 7.38 6.23
CA GLY A 537 -18.73 8.02 5.70
C GLY A 537 -17.73 8.38 6.79
N LEU A 538 -16.47 8.00 6.60
CA LEU A 538 -15.35 8.41 7.44
C LEU A 538 -14.41 9.36 6.67
N ALA A 539 -14.07 10.51 7.24
CA ALA A 539 -13.12 11.45 6.64
C ALA A 539 -13.45 11.74 5.16
N GLY A 540 -14.71 12.09 4.89
CA GLY A 540 -15.27 12.07 3.54
C GLY A 540 -15.14 13.36 2.73
N LEU A 541 -15.03 13.19 1.43
CA LEU A 541 -15.21 14.24 0.43
C LEU A 541 -16.71 14.38 0.09
N TYR A 542 -17.31 15.55 0.27
CA TYR A 542 -18.76 15.73 0.05
C TYR A 542 -19.12 16.89 -0.89
N ASP A 543 -18.18 17.80 -1.13
CA ASP A 543 -18.33 18.95 -2.01
C ASP A 543 -17.09 19.11 -2.90
N LEU A 544 -17.28 18.91 -4.21
CA LEU A 544 -16.20 18.97 -5.20
C LEU A 544 -15.74 20.41 -5.46
N ASN A 545 -16.61 21.42 -5.33
CA ASN A 545 -16.19 22.82 -5.42
C ASN A 545 -15.24 23.16 -4.26
N MET A 546 -15.50 22.61 -3.07
CA MET A 546 -14.65 22.83 -1.91
C MET A 546 -13.26 22.18 -2.04
N MET A 547 -13.05 21.19 -2.91
CA MET A 547 -11.70 20.69 -3.21
C MET A 547 -10.82 21.79 -3.80
N TYR A 548 -11.36 22.58 -4.74
CA TYR A 548 -10.67 23.72 -5.35
C TYR A 548 -10.45 24.88 -4.39
N ALA A 549 -11.36 25.09 -3.44
CA ALA A 549 -11.27 26.22 -2.52
C ALA A 549 -10.44 25.94 -1.26
N LYS A 550 -10.48 24.71 -0.74
CA LYS A 550 -9.98 24.38 0.61
C LYS A 550 -9.12 23.13 0.71
N GLY A 551 -9.26 22.15 -0.19
CA GLY A 551 -8.46 20.92 -0.17
C GLY A 551 -6.96 21.17 -0.35
N ASP A 552 -6.11 20.24 0.07
CA ASP A 552 -4.65 20.35 -0.02
C ASP A 552 -4.10 19.98 -1.41
N THR A 553 -4.82 19.20 -2.22
CA THR A 553 -4.42 18.82 -3.58
C THR A 553 -4.12 20.04 -4.45
N ARG A 554 -4.83 21.16 -4.25
CA ARG A 554 -4.60 22.41 -4.99
C ARG A 554 -3.29 23.13 -4.65
N THR A 555 -2.58 22.69 -3.61
CA THR A 555 -1.37 23.37 -3.10
C THR A 555 -0.21 23.30 -4.10
N TYR A 556 -0.28 22.36 -5.04
CA TYR A 556 0.74 22.15 -6.07
C TYR A 556 0.14 22.27 -7.47
N ASN A 557 0.91 22.78 -8.43
CA ASN A 557 0.49 22.92 -9.83
C ASN A 557 0.03 21.59 -10.44
N TYR A 558 0.79 20.51 -10.19
CA TYR A 558 0.41 19.16 -10.64
C TYR A 558 -0.98 18.76 -10.12
N GLY A 559 -1.29 19.09 -8.86
CA GLY A 559 -2.56 18.74 -8.23
C GLY A 559 -3.73 19.53 -8.79
N LEU A 560 -3.55 20.82 -9.09
CA LEU A 560 -4.56 21.62 -9.81
C LEU A 560 -4.82 21.07 -11.22
N ASN A 561 -3.76 20.72 -11.96
CA ASN A 561 -3.87 20.14 -13.29
C ASN A 561 -4.56 18.77 -13.26
N TYR A 562 -4.24 17.94 -12.26
CA TYR A 562 -4.93 16.70 -11.97
C TYR A 562 -6.44 16.93 -11.74
N LEU A 563 -6.85 17.88 -10.89
CA LEU A 563 -8.27 18.16 -10.66
C LEU A 563 -8.98 18.61 -11.95
N ASN A 564 -8.38 19.52 -12.70
CA ASN A 564 -8.95 20.02 -13.96
C ASN A 564 -9.15 18.91 -15.00
N ARG A 565 -8.22 17.95 -15.04
CA ARG A 565 -8.28 16.78 -15.92
C ARG A 565 -9.33 15.77 -15.46
N THR A 566 -9.35 15.46 -14.16
CA THR A 566 -10.13 14.35 -13.59
C THR A 566 -11.55 14.68 -13.18
N ILE A 567 -11.86 15.92 -12.78
CA ILE A 567 -13.22 16.33 -12.38
C ILE A 567 -13.75 17.55 -13.14
N GLY A 568 -12.88 18.35 -13.76
CA GLY A 568 -13.27 19.55 -14.50
C GLY A 568 -13.54 20.76 -13.60
N THR A 569 -13.84 21.91 -14.21
CA THR A 569 -13.89 23.22 -13.53
C THR A 569 -15.28 23.86 -13.49
N ASP A 570 -16.29 23.26 -14.14
CA ASP A 570 -17.64 23.82 -14.17
C ASP A 570 -18.31 23.67 -12.80
N ALA A 571 -18.54 24.79 -12.11
CA ALA A 571 -19.07 24.78 -10.75
C ALA A 571 -20.47 24.14 -10.65
N GLY A 572 -21.27 24.22 -11.72
CA GLY A 572 -22.58 23.59 -11.84
C GLY A 572 -22.49 22.07 -11.88
N ASP A 573 -21.66 21.51 -12.76
CA ASP A 573 -21.39 20.07 -12.85
C ASP A 573 -20.75 19.55 -11.57
N LEU A 574 -19.76 20.27 -11.00
CA LEU A 574 -19.17 19.90 -9.71
C LEU A 574 -20.21 19.83 -8.59
N LYS A 575 -21.12 20.81 -8.51
CA LYS A 575 -22.21 20.82 -7.53
C LYS A 575 -23.22 19.69 -7.78
N ALA A 576 -23.60 19.45 -9.03
CA ALA A 576 -24.53 18.38 -9.39
C ALA A 576 -23.98 16.97 -9.11
N ASN A 577 -22.64 16.85 -9.08
CA ASN A 577 -21.92 15.63 -8.73
C ASN A 577 -21.34 15.69 -7.31
N SER A 578 -21.82 16.56 -6.43
CA SER A 578 -21.41 16.61 -5.02
C SER A 578 -22.50 16.03 -4.12
N PRO A 579 -22.19 15.15 -3.15
CA PRO A 579 -23.13 14.72 -2.10
C PRO A 579 -23.89 15.88 -1.45
N THR A 580 -23.22 17.01 -1.18
CA THR A 580 -23.87 18.22 -0.64
C THR A 580 -24.92 18.81 -1.59
N GLY A 581 -24.66 18.78 -2.89
CA GLY A 581 -25.56 19.29 -3.93
C GLY A 581 -26.77 18.39 -4.21
N VAL A 582 -26.68 17.10 -3.86
CA VAL A 582 -27.76 16.12 -4.07
C VAL A 582 -28.32 15.54 -2.77
N ALA A 583 -28.01 16.15 -1.62
CA ALA A 583 -28.39 15.65 -0.29
C ALA A 583 -29.90 15.40 -0.12
N SER A 584 -30.73 16.16 -0.82
CA SER A 584 -32.19 15.98 -0.81
C SER A 584 -32.66 14.62 -1.34
N ARG A 585 -31.81 13.91 -2.11
CA ARG A 585 -32.07 12.55 -2.62
C ARG A 585 -31.60 11.45 -1.67
N ILE A 586 -30.79 11.78 -0.66
CA ILE A 586 -30.31 10.82 0.33
C ILE A 586 -31.34 10.75 1.45
N LYS A 587 -32.22 9.74 1.39
CA LYS A 587 -33.33 9.55 2.33
C LYS A 587 -33.12 8.45 3.37
N VAL A 588 -32.08 7.65 3.21
CA VAL A 588 -31.71 6.61 4.18
C VAL A 588 -30.97 7.22 5.37
N PRO A 589 -30.96 6.57 6.54
CA PRO A 589 -30.11 6.95 7.66
C PRO A 589 -28.63 7.08 7.26
N VAL A 590 -27.96 8.10 7.80
CA VAL A 590 -26.56 8.43 7.51
C VAL A 590 -25.72 8.51 8.78
N LEU A 591 -24.52 7.93 8.78
CA LEU A 591 -23.48 8.17 9.78
C LEU A 591 -22.30 8.95 9.16
N ILE A 592 -21.91 10.07 9.76
CA ILE A 592 -20.70 10.82 9.38
C ILE A 592 -19.74 10.85 10.56
N ALA A 593 -18.52 10.35 10.33
CA ALA A 593 -17.39 10.46 11.24
C ALA A 593 -16.25 11.26 10.57
N HIS A 594 -15.66 12.23 11.27
CA HIS A 594 -14.63 13.11 10.68
C HIS A 594 -13.66 13.67 11.71
N GLY A 595 -12.39 13.79 11.34
CA GLY A 595 -11.37 14.46 12.18
C GLY A 595 -11.39 15.97 11.98
N GLU A 596 -11.39 16.75 13.07
CA GLU A 596 -11.49 18.21 12.96
C GLU A 596 -10.23 18.88 12.38
N ALA A 597 -9.09 18.17 12.38
CA ALA A 597 -7.81 18.62 11.85
C ALA A 597 -7.47 18.03 10.47
N ASP A 598 -8.39 17.31 9.83
CA ASP A 598 -8.22 16.77 8.48
C ASP A 598 -7.88 17.90 7.49
N GLN A 599 -6.77 17.76 6.76
CA GLN A 599 -6.34 18.70 5.71
C GLN A 599 -6.61 18.17 4.29
N ARG A 600 -6.70 16.85 4.13
CA ARG A 600 -7.00 16.18 2.86
C ARG A 600 -8.44 16.43 2.44
N THR A 601 -9.37 16.15 3.34
CA THR A 601 -10.78 16.52 3.23
C THR A 601 -11.13 17.43 4.41
N PRO A 602 -10.91 18.76 4.27
CA PRO A 602 -11.09 19.70 5.37
C PRO A 602 -12.42 19.50 6.10
N PHE A 603 -12.44 19.59 7.44
CA PHE A 603 -13.65 19.37 8.25
C PHE A 603 -14.88 20.20 7.81
N ALA A 604 -14.67 21.29 7.07
CA ALA A 604 -15.73 22.02 6.38
C ALA A 604 -16.57 21.15 5.43
N GLN A 605 -16.00 20.11 4.82
CA GLN A 605 -16.69 19.10 4.01
C GLN A 605 -17.78 18.40 4.81
N ALA A 606 -17.42 17.83 5.96
CA ALA A 606 -18.37 17.12 6.82
C ALA A 606 -19.45 18.05 7.38
N LYS A 607 -19.08 19.27 7.79
CA LYS A 607 -20.05 20.28 8.24
C LYS A 607 -21.04 20.65 7.14
N ALA A 608 -20.56 20.87 5.91
CA ALA A 608 -21.42 21.17 4.77
C ALA A 608 -22.38 20.01 4.47
N MET A 609 -21.89 18.76 4.53
CA MET A 609 -22.74 17.59 4.32
C MET A 609 -23.81 17.44 5.42
N LYS A 610 -23.43 17.61 6.69
CA LYS A 610 -24.38 17.61 7.82
C LYS A 610 -25.47 18.66 7.62
N THR A 611 -25.10 19.90 7.31
CA THR A 611 -26.07 20.98 7.07
C THR A 611 -26.98 20.68 5.89
N ALA A 612 -26.45 20.15 4.77
CA ALA A 612 -27.26 19.81 3.59
C ALA A 612 -28.28 18.69 3.87
N LEU A 613 -27.86 17.68 4.65
CA LEU A 613 -28.72 16.58 5.10
C LEU A 613 -29.80 17.05 6.08
N GLU A 614 -29.45 17.87 7.08
CA GLU A 614 -30.39 18.48 8.03
C GLU A 614 -31.43 19.34 7.30
N SER A 615 -30.99 20.16 6.35
CA SER A 615 -31.86 21.00 5.52
C SER A 615 -32.81 20.18 4.63
N SER A 616 -32.45 18.92 4.36
CA SER A 616 -33.23 17.96 3.60
C SER A 616 -34.12 17.08 4.48
N GLY A 617 -34.16 17.32 5.79
CA GLY A 617 -34.93 16.56 6.78
C GLY A 617 -34.34 15.20 7.15
N ASN A 618 -33.06 14.95 6.86
CA ASN A 618 -32.39 13.67 7.11
C ASN A 618 -31.10 13.86 7.92
N ALA A 619 -31.21 14.37 9.16
CA ALA A 619 -30.07 14.66 10.00
C ALA A 619 -29.20 13.41 10.24
N PRO A 620 -27.87 13.47 10.00
CA PRO A 620 -27.01 12.30 10.16
C PRO A 620 -26.66 12.05 11.63
N GLU A 621 -26.37 10.80 11.97
CA GLU A 621 -25.54 10.50 13.13
C GLU A 621 -24.15 11.10 12.93
N TRP A 622 -23.62 11.71 13.99
CA TRP A 622 -22.45 12.57 13.89
C TRP A 622 -21.37 12.20 14.90
N MET A 623 -20.13 12.12 14.42
CA MET A 623 -18.92 11.97 15.21
C MET A 623 -17.83 12.90 14.65
N ALA A 624 -17.60 14.03 15.30
CA ALA A 624 -16.44 14.88 15.02
C ALA A 624 -15.41 14.70 16.13
N VAL A 625 -14.15 14.49 15.78
CA VAL A 625 -13.10 14.21 16.76
C VAL A 625 -12.03 15.29 16.71
N PRO A 626 -11.86 16.09 17.78
CA PRO A 626 -10.83 17.12 17.85
C PRO A 626 -9.42 16.53 17.70
N LYS A 627 -8.53 17.28 17.06
CA LYS A 627 -7.10 16.95 16.84
C LYS A 627 -6.83 15.73 15.95
N GLU A 628 -7.86 15.08 15.44
CA GLU A 628 -7.73 13.98 14.49
C GLU A 628 -7.71 14.46 13.04
N GLY A 629 -6.91 13.80 12.19
CA GLY A 629 -6.73 14.12 10.78
C GLY A 629 -7.64 13.33 9.83
N HIS A 630 -7.13 13.01 8.64
CA HIS A 630 -7.82 12.15 7.68
C HIS A 630 -7.82 10.68 8.16
N GLY A 631 -8.90 10.32 8.85
CA GLY A 631 -8.96 9.12 9.70
C GLY A 631 -8.34 9.34 11.07
N PHE A 632 -8.66 8.48 12.04
CA PHE A 632 -8.25 8.67 13.43
C PHE A 632 -6.89 8.02 13.71
N TYR A 633 -6.00 8.78 14.32
CA TYR A 633 -4.68 8.36 14.76
C TYR A 633 -4.76 7.64 16.10
N GLU A 634 -5.53 8.13 17.06
CA GLU A 634 -5.59 7.53 18.40
C GLU A 634 -6.46 6.27 18.44
N ASP A 635 -5.95 5.18 19.03
CA ASP A 635 -6.65 3.90 19.17
C ASP A 635 -8.05 4.06 19.76
N LYS A 636 -8.21 4.87 20.81
CA LYS A 636 -9.52 5.10 21.47
C LYS A 636 -10.57 5.69 20.51
N ASN A 637 -10.13 6.52 19.56
CA ASN A 637 -11.01 7.17 18.60
C ASN A 637 -11.37 6.19 17.47
N ASN A 638 -10.43 5.36 17.02
CA ASN A 638 -10.72 4.24 16.14
C ASN A 638 -11.70 3.24 16.78
N ILE A 639 -11.50 2.88 18.06
CA ILE A 639 -12.39 1.96 18.79
C ILE A 639 -13.80 2.55 18.88
N ALA A 640 -13.92 3.83 19.24
CA ALA A 640 -15.21 4.52 19.30
C ALA A 640 -15.91 4.55 17.94
N PHE A 641 -15.15 4.77 16.86
CA PHE A 641 -15.67 4.76 15.49
C PHE A 641 -16.22 3.39 15.11
N TYR A 642 -15.42 2.32 15.23
CA TYR A 642 -15.84 0.99 14.84
C TYR A 642 -17.04 0.48 15.65
N ARG A 643 -17.09 0.78 16.95
CA ARG A 643 -18.28 0.49 17.78
C ARG A 643 -19.52 1.21 17.27
N ARG A 644 -19.38 2.48 16.87
CA ARG A 644 -20.50 3.25 16.33
C ARG A 644 -20.94 2.76 14.97
N LEU A 645 -19.99 2.39 14.11
CA LEU A 645 -20.26 1.80 12.79
C LEU A 645 -20.97 0.46 12.93
N GLU A 646 -20.48 -0.45 13.78
CA GLU A 646 -21.13 -1.75 14.05
C GLU A 646 -22.56 -1.55 14.55
N ALA A 647 -22.77 -0.69 15.56
CA ALA A 647 -24.11 -0.44 16.09
C ALA A 647 -25.05 0.20 15.05
N PHE A 648 -24.52 1.09 14.19
CA PHE A 648 -25.29 1.72 13.13
C PHE A 648 -25.74 0.70 12.06
N LEU A 649 -24.81 -0.13 11.57
CA LEU A 649 -25.12 -1.16 10.58
C LEU A 649 -26.08 -2.21 11.13
N ASP A 650 -25.88 -2.65 12.38
CA ASP A 650 -26.75 -3.66 13.00
C ASP A 650 -28.19 -3.17 13.12
N ARG A 651 -28.41 -1.90 13.50
CA ARG A 651 -29.76 -1.30 13.54
C ARG A 651 -30.47 -1.26 12.18
N HIS A 652 -29.73 -1.16 11.07
CA HIS A 652 -30.32 -0.90 9.76
C HIS A 652 -30.37 -2.11 8.83
N ILE A 653 -29.44 -3.05 8.98
CA ILE A 653 -29.37 -4.24 8.13
C ILE A 653 -29.13 -5.55 8.90
N GLY A 654 -28.88 -5.49 10.23
CA GLY A 654 -28.72 -6.66 11.11
C GLY A 654 -27.48 -7.52 10.81
N ALA A 655 -26.88 -8.11 11.84
CA ALA A 655 -25.67 -8.94 11.71
C ALA A 655 -25.91 -10.42 11.32
N HIS A 656 -27.16 -10.90 11.27
CA HIS A 656 -27.40 -12.35 11.31
C HIS A 656 -27.31 -13.04 9.95
N ALA A 657 -26.16 -13.67 9.72
CA ALA A 657 -26.03 -14.90 8.96
C ALA A 657 -26.07 -16.09 9.95
N GLY A 658 -27.19 -16.82 10.02
CA GLY A 658 -27.25 -18.12 10.70
C GLY A 658 -27.77 -18.18 12.16
N GLN A 659 -29.08 -17.96 12.35
CA GLN A 659 -29.91 -18.71 13.31
C GLN A 659 -31.32 -18.92 12.72
N ALA A 660 -31.39 -19.43 11.50
CA ALA A 660 -32.61 -20.01 10.96
C ALA A 660 -32.43 -21.53 11.01
N GLY A 661 -32.81 -22.15 12.13
CA GLY A 661 -32.71 -23.60 12.30
C GLY A 661 -32.67 -24.08 13.75
N ALA A 662 -33.51 -23.54 14.65
CA ALA A 662 -33.93 -24.18 15.90
C ALA A 662 -35.00 -23.31 16.60
N ALA A 663 -36.20 -23.25 16.03
CA ALA A 663 -37.44 -22.99 16.78
C ALA A 663 -38.62 -23.45 15.93
N ASP A 664 -39.34 -24.42 16.50
CA ASP A 664 -40.61 -25.07 16.15
C ASP A 664 -40.67 -26.00 14.92
#